data_AF-A0A5S5DG14-F1
#
_entry.id   AF-A0A5S5DG14-F1
#
_cell.length_a   1.000
_cell.length_b   1.000
_cell.length_c   1.000
_cell.angle_alpha   90.00
_cell.angle_beta   90.00
_cell.angle_gamma   90.00
#
_symmetry.space_group_name_H-M   'P 1'
#
loop_
_entity.id
_entity.type
_entity.pdbx_description
1 polymer ?
#
loop_
_entity_poly.entity_id
_entity_poly.type
_entity_poly.pdbx_seq_one_letter_code
_entity_poly.pdbx_strand_id
1 'polypeptide(L)'
;MGKVQKKAITSFGYGFVPPEYLQPGETEYSRRFEQQTVDASYRSLTETEKQTLIRNGNQATDWDMLLVTDRFLPEQIRNSSFSGLVRIGDMSPSVLEHKSLELPVGIYDSCVVSCDIGADVAIHKVNYLAHFILEREVMLSSVHEMVTSSAAKFGNGAIKEGEEESQRIVLELCNENGKRAVTAFEGMQASDAYLWTRFRDDSVLQRRFQEITDKRFDKRRGFYSVVGEGTVIKNSKIIKDVRIGAHAYIKGVNKIKNVAVNSRIDAMTQIGEGCELVNGIIGFGCRVFYGVKAVRFVLSSFSQLKYGARLINSFLGDNSTISCCEVLNALIFPAHEQHHNNSFLCAALVKGQSNMAAGATVGSNHNSRGADGEIIAERGFWPGLCVSLKHNSRFASYTLIVKGDFLYELDVRLPFSLVSLDLKNDRLVLVPGYWFLYNAYALMRNTDKFAARDNRKLKNQYFEYDVLAPDTVNEMFVGMALIEKAVGKSIYSSEQLSDGEAQERGRALLSREEKPELGEIFIEGVECSKRPVVIAKAYEAYHVYRRMIAYYAGTEIFKALSSMPFEEFALLLDQWKDGSRATFDNVGGQLVDTEALNSILERLKVGEIDSWEEIHAWYHDASAAYPMARLQHAVVSYLELMGGVAVLGDEVDWLLLLLQETLKTKKWLYQQIAGSREKDYTNPFRKMVYANEQEMDIVVGSLKDNAFINKQAQECAAMEEELSRLEKQIIKLKKHVE
;
A
#
# COMPACT_ATOMS: atom_id res chain seq x y z
N MET A 1 30.58 17.10 15.58
CA MET A 1 30.21 17.36 16.99
C MET A 1 30.03 18.85 17.16
N GLY A 2 28.86 19.31 17.63
CA GLY A 2 28.64 20.73 17.88
C GLY A 2 29.44 21.20 19.10
N LYS A 3 30.11 22.36 19.01
CA LYS A 3 30.70 23.03 20.17
C LYS A 3 29.57 23.54 21.07
N VAL A 4 29.67 23.33 22.38
CA VAL A 4 28.76 23.98 23.34
C VAL A 4 28.97 25.49 23.24
N GLN A 5 27.92 26.23 22.91
CA GLN A 5 27.95 27.69 22.82
C GLN A 5 27.35 28.30 24.09
N LYS A 6 28.09 29.21 24.73
CA LYS A 6 27.57 29.99 25.86
C LYS A 6 26.80 31.20 25.31
N LYS A 7 25.55 31.35 25.73
CA LYS A 7 24.71 32.52 25.43
C LYS A 7 24.24 33.18 26.72
N ALA A 8 23.83 34.45 26.64
CA ALA A 8 23.24 35.16 27.78
C ALA A 8 21.89 34.54 28.15
N ILE A 9 21.55 34.49 29.44
CA ILE A 9 20.26 33.96 29.90
C ILE A 9 19.07 34.72 29.31
N THR A 10 19.24 36.03 29.04
CA THR A 10 18.24 36.89 28.39
C THR A 10 17.96 36.50 26.94
N SER A 11 18.82 35.72 26.29
CA SER A 11 18.59 35.20 24.93
C SER A 11 17.88 33.84 24.91
N PHE A 12 17.56 33.27 26.08
CA PHE A 12 16.90 31.98 26.18
C PHE A 12 15.45 32.08 25.67
N GLY A 13 15.11 31.29 24.66
CA GLY A 13 13.80 31.34 23.99
C GLY A 13 13.71 32.27 22.78
N TYR A 14 14.80 32.95 22.41
CA TYR A 14 14.88 33.88 21.28
C TYR A 14 15.93 33.45 20.24
N GLY A 15 15.85 34.03 19.05
CA GLY A 15 16.76 33.75 17.94
C GLY A 15 16.58 32.35 17.35
N PHE A 16 15.34 31.86 17.30
CA PHE A 16 14.98 30.57 16.70
C PHE A 16 15.37 30.53 15.22
N VAL A 17 15.08 31.60 14.50
CA VAL A 17 15.49 31.80 13.10
C VAL A 17 16.71 32.73 13.06
N PRO A 18 17.84 32.30 12.49
CA PRO A 18 18.98 33.20 12.29
C PRO A 18 18.60 34.41 11.42
N PRO A 19 19.07 35.63 11.73
CA PRO A 19 18.67 36.87 11.04
C PRO A 19 18.87 36.85 9.52
N GLU A 20 19.88 36.13 9.03
CA GLU A 20 20.17 35.98 7.61
C GLU A 20 19.09 35.23 6.81
N TYR A 21 18.19 34.52 7.49
CA TYR A 21 17.06 33.80 6.89
C TYR A 21 15.71 34.50 7.12
N LEU A 22 15.72 35.76 7.56
CA LEU A 22 14.51 36.58 7.71
C LEU A 22 14.43 37.60 6.58
N GLN A 23 13.25 37.74 5.97
CA GLN A 23 13.00 38.79 4.98
C GLN A 23 12.70 40.14 5.65
N PRO A 24 12.79 41.28 4.92
CA PRO A 24 12.43 42.58 5.47
C PRO A 24 11.00 42.60 6.03
N GLY A 25 10.87 43.00 7.30
CA GLY A 25 9.59 43.03 8.02
C GLY A 25 9.20 41.71 8.70
N GLU A 26 9.96 40.63 8.49
CA GLU A 26 9.76 39.37 9.21
C GLU A 26 10.46 39.35 10.57
N THR A 27 9.91 38.54 11.47
CA THR A 27 10.51 38.21 12.76
C THR A 27 10.67 36.69 12.86
N GLU A 28 11.37 36.21 13.89
CA GLU A 28 11.48 34.76 14.15
C GLU A 28 10.12 34.07 14.39
N TYR A 29 9.04 34.83 14.59
CA TYR A 29 7.68 34.35 14.82
C TYR A 29 6.79 34.38 13.57
N SER A 30 7.23 34.96 12.45
CA SER A 30 6.37 35.14 11.27
C SER A 30 5.75 33.84 10.76
N ARG A 31 6.55 32.77 10.62
CA ARG A 31 6.06 31.45 10.19
C ARG A 31 5.11 30.81 11.20
N ARG A 32 5.40 30.95 12.50
CA ARG A 32 4.51 30.49 13.57
C ARG A 32 3.12 31.13 13.46
N PHE A 33 3.04 32.42 13.15
CA PHE A 33 1.75 33.11 13.00
C PHE A 33 1.00 32.69 11.74
N GLU A 34 1.69 32.43 10.64
CA GLU A 34 1.06 31.86 9.42
C GLU A 34 0.47 30.46 9.65
N GLN A 35 1.02 29.69 10.60
CA GLN A 35 0.52 28.37 10.96
C GLN A 35 -0.73 28.42 11.86
N GLN A 36 -1.13 29.58 12.37
CA GLN A 36 -2.30 29.70 13.23
C GLN A 36 -3.59 29.60 12.41
N THR A 37 -4.45 28.68 12.82
CA THR A 37 -5.79 28.48 12.22
C THR A 37 -6.91 29.14 13.02
N VAL A 38 -6.62 29.55 14.26
CA VAL A 38 -7.58 30.17 15.18
C VAL A 38 -7.31 31.66 15.27
N ASP A 39 -8.34 32.46 15.01
CA ASP A 39 -8.32 33.90 15.25
C ASP A 39 -8.64 34.17 16.72
N ALA A 40 -7.60 34.37 17.52
CA ALA A 40 -7.70 34.66 18.95
C ALA A 40 -6.97 35.96 19.28
N SER A 41 -7.62 36.81 20.09
CA SER A 41 -7.00 38.02 20.62
C SER A 41 -6.22 37.69 21.89
N TYR A 42 -4.95 38.09 21.92
CA TYR A 42 -4.07 37.89 23.06
C TYR A 42 -3.73 39.23 23.70
N ARG A 43 -3.75 39.27 25.03
CA ARG A 43 -3.39 40.42 25.86
C ARG A 43 -2.24 40.08 26.81
N SER A 44 -1.59 41.11 27.33
CA SER A 44 -0.63 40.96 28.42
C SER A 44 -1.35 40.54 29.72
N LEU A 45 -0.59 39.90 30.61
CA LEU A 45 -1.04 39.58 31.95
C LEU A 45 -1.32 40.85 32.77
N THR A 46 -2.42 40.84 33.51
CA THR A 46 -2.68 41.79 34.59
C THR A 46 -1.72 41.55 35.76
N GLU A 47 -1.54 42.55 36.61
CA GLU A 47 -0.66 42.41 37.78
C GLU A 47 -1.14 41.30 38.73
N THR A 48 -2.46 41.15 38.91
CA THR A 48 -3.03 40.08 39.76
C THR A 48 -2.76 38.68 39.19
N GLU A 49 -2.84 38.51 37.87
CA GLU A 49 -2.48 37.25 37.20
C GLU A 49 -0.98 36.95 37.38
N LYS A 50 -0.10 37.95 37.17
CA LYS A 50 1.35 37.82 37.38
C LYS A 50 1.68 37.34 38.80
N GLN A 51 1.11 37.99 39.82
CA GLN A 51 1.34 37.61 41.22
C GLN A 51 0.82 36.21 41.55
N THR A 52 -0.32 35.82 40.96
CA THR A 52 -0.87 34.47 41.14
C THR A 52 0.06 33.41 40.54
N LEU A 53 0.58 33.64 39.33
CA LEU A 53 1.54 32.74 38.69
C LEU A 53 2.83 32.61 39.52
N ILE A 54 3.38 33.72 40.01
CA ILE A 54 4.59 33.70 40.86
C ILE A 54 4.35 32.91 42.15
N ARG A 55 3.21 33.15 42.84
CA ARG A 55 2.84 32.43 44.06
C ARG A 55 2.65 30.92 43.83
N ASN A 56 2.20 30.54 42.64
CA ASN A 56 2.06 29.14 42.22
C ASN A 56 3.40 28.47 41.82
N GLY A 57 4.53 29.15 42.05
CA GLY A 57 5.86 28.62 41.78
C GLY A 57 6.30 28.75 40.32
N ASN A 58 5.58 29.54 39.51
CA ASN A 58 5.94 29.74 38.12
C ASN A 58 7.01 30.83 37.95
N GLN A 59 7.78 30.72 36.88
CA GLN A 59 8.85 31.64 36.53
C GLN A 59 8.74 32.04 35.05
N ALA A 60 9.08 33.29 34.72
CA ALA A 60 9.22 33.72 33.34
C ALA A 60 10.53 34.50 33.17
N THR A 61 11.21 34.34 32.04
CA THR A 61 12.35 35.20 31.69
C THR A 61 11.90 36.63 31.41
N ASP A 62 10.70 36.79 30.87
CA ASP A 62 10.02 38.06 30.62
C ASP A 62 8.50 37.81 30.67
N TRP A 63 7.80 38.44 31.63
CA TRP A 63 6.36 38.27 31.79
C TRP A 63 5.53 38.97 30.71
N ASP A 64 6.11 39.94 29.99
CA ASP A 64 5.40 40.64 28.92
C ASP A 64 5.33 39.79 27.64
N MET A 65 6.15 38.73 27.57
CA MET A 65 6.15 37.73 26.51
C MET A 65 5.25 36.53 26.80
N LEU A 66 4.58 36.50 27.95
CA LEU A 66 3.50 35.57 28.25
C LEU A 66 2.16 36.26 27.99
N LEU A 67 1.52 35.92 26.88
CA LEU A 67 0.25 36.49 26.46
C LEU A 67 -0.87 35.49 26.65
N VAL A 68 -2.06 36.01 27.00
CA VAL A 68 -3.22 35.19 27.37
C VAL A 68 -4.48 35.75 26.73
N THR A 69 -5.50 34.91 26.59
CA THR A 69 -6.86 35.32 26.20
C THR A 69 -7.65 35.86 27.40
N ASP A 70 -8.88 36.32 27.17
CA ASP A 70 -9.74 36.86 28.23
C ASP A 70 -10.21 35.79 29.24
N ARG A 71 -10.32 34.52 28.83
CA ARG A 71 -10.75 33.41 29.71
C ARG A 71 -9.56 32.64 30.30
N PHE A 72 -8.51 33.37 30.66
CA PHE A 72 -7.32 32.81 31.27
C PHE A 72 -7.52 32.51 32.77
N LEU A 73 -7.01 31.37 33.24
CA LEU A 73 -7.15 30.91 34.63
C LEU A 73 -5.77 30.64 35.26
N PRO A 74 -5.12 31.65 35.89
CA PRO A 74 -3.76 31.52 36.43
C PRO A 74 -3.65 30.48 37.56
N GLU A 75 -4.75 30.11 38.22
CA GLU A 75 -4.81 29.11 39.30
C GLU A 75 -4.49 27.68 38.82
N GLN A 76 -4.67 27.43 37.52
CA GLN A 76 -4.41 26.16 36.84
C GLN A 76 -3.01 26.08 36.22
N ILE A 77 -2.11 27.01 36.58
CA ILE A 77 -0.71 26.99 36.15
C ILE A 77 0.20 26.95 37.38
N ARG A 78 1.03 25.92 37.50
CA ARG A 78 1.87 25.69 38.70
C ARG A 78 3.25 25.13 38.36
N ASN A 79 4.25 25.54 39.15
CA ASN A 79 5.64 25.03 39.10
C ASN A 79 6.24 24.97 37.69
N SER A 80 5.89 25.92 36.82
CA SER A 80 6.27 25.89 35.41
C SER A 80 7.13 27.10 35.04
N SER A 81 7.98 26.96 34.02
CA SER A 81 8.83 28.03 33.51
C SER A 81 8.47 28.42 32.07
N PHE A 82 8.52 29.72 31.79
CA PHE A 82 8.17 30.32 30.51
C PHE A 82 9.32 31.16 29.96
N SER A 83 9.69 30.93 28.70
CA SER A 83 10.74 31.70 28.02
C SER A 83 10.36 32.00 26.57
N GLY A 84 10.76 33.17 26.07
CA GLY A 84 10.34 33.63 24.75
C GLY A 84 8.84 33.91 24.67
N LEU A 85 8.30 34.02 23.46
CA LEU A 85 6.88 34.34 23.25
C LEU A 85 5.99 33.12 23.51
N VAL A 86 5.26 33.11 24.62
CA VAL A 86 4.28 32.06 24.94
C VAL A 86 2.86 32.64 24.88
N ARG A 87 1.96 32.00 24.15
CA ARG A 87 0.56 32.41 24.04
C ARG A 87 -0.35 31.30 24.55
N ILE A 88 -1.23 31.62 25.51
CA ILE A 88 -2.15 30.66 26.14
C ILE A 88 -3.60 31.03 25.79
N GLY A 89 -4.30 30.08 25.16
CA GLY A 89 -5.71 30.18 24.78
C GLY A 89 -6.67 30.15 25.96
N ASP A 90 -7.97 30.06 25.66
CA ASP A 90 -9.02 29.99 26.67
C ASP A 90 -8.82 28.78 27.60
N MET A 91 -9.16 28.96 28.87
CA MET A 91 -9.09 27.91 29.89
C MET A 91 -10.43 27.73 30.58
N SER A 92 -10.75 26.49 30.91
CA SER A 92 -11.87 26.12 31.75
C SER A 92 -11.42 25.31 32.98
N PRO A 93 -12.15 25.39 34.10
CA PRO A 93 -11.90 24.58 35.29
C PRO A 93 -12.42 23.14 35.08
N SER A 94 -11.88 22.46 34.08
CA SER A 94 -12.31 21.13 33.63
C SER A 94 -11.15 20.13 33.64
N VAL A 95 -11.49 18.86 33.39
CA VAL A 95 -10.56 17.74 33.30
C VAL A 95 -10.73 17.10 31.92
N LEU A 96 -9.62 16.86 31.23
CA LEU A 96 -9.59 16.04 30.02
C LEU A 96 -9.41 14.58 30.39
N GLU A 97 -10.21 13.71 29.79
CA GLU A 97 -10.15 12.25 29.99
C GLU A 97 -9.83 11.51 28.69
N HIS A 98 -8.86 10.60 28.74
CA HIS A 98 -8.63 9.61 27.68
C HIS A 98 -8.18 8.25 28.22
N LYS A 99 -9.01 7.21 28.06
CA LYS A 99 -8.72 5.82 28.49
C LYS A 99 -8.22 5.77 29.95
N SER A 100 -9.03 6.30 30.87
CA SER A 100 -8.75 6.35 32.32
C SER A 100 -7.55 7.21 32.73
N LEU A 101 -6.94 7.96 31.80
CA LEU A 101 -6.05 9.06 32.15
C LEU A 101 -6.89 10.33 32.24
N GLU A 102 -6.91 10.94 33.43
CA GLU A 102 -7.56 12.21 33.70
C GLU A 102 -6.49 13.25 33.99
N LEU A 103 -6.52 14.38 33.27
CA LEU A 103 -5.63 15.52 33.49
C LEU A 103 -6.45 16.80 33.58
N PRO A 104 -6.35 17.55 34.70
CA PRO A 104 -6.87 18.91 34.75
C PRO A 104 -6.31 19.76 33.61
N VAL A 105 -7.17 20.57 32.99
CA VAL A 105 -6.75 21.62 32.05
C VAL A 105 -5.76 22.55 32.76
N GLY A 106 -4.68 22.93 32.10
CA GLY A 106 -3.62 23.76 32.68
C GLY A 106 -2.21 23.26 32.43
N ILE A 107 -1.23 23.94 33.03
CA ILE A 107 0.20 23.69 32.83
C ILE A 107 0.85 23.44 34.19
N TYR A 108 1.42 22.25 34.36
CA TYR A 108 1.92 21.77 35.65
C TYR A 108 3.31 21.15 35.49
N ASP A 109 4.25 21.58 36.33
CA ASP A 109 5.61 21.04 36.44
C ASP A 109 6.33 20.96 35.07
N SER A 110 6.23 22.00 34.24
CA SER A 110 6.66 21.97 32.84
C SER A 110 7.51 23.19 32.44
N CYS A 111 8.40 23.00 31.46
CA CYS A 111 9.20 24.07 30.86
C CYS A 111 8.70 24.37 29.45
N VAL A 112 8.23 25.59 29.20
CA VAL A 112 7.61 26.03 27.95
C VAL A 112 8.42 27.16 27.33
N VAL A 113 8.87 26.97 26.10
CA VAL A 113 9.75 27.91 25.39
C VAL A 113 9.16 28.24 24.03
N SER A 114 8.77 29.51 23.83
CA SER A 114 8.24 30.01 22.56
C SER A 114 7.16 29.10 21.95
N CYS A 115 5.99 28.98 22.59
CA CYS A 115 4.92 28.06 22.17
C CYS A 115 3.55 28.73 22.10
N ASP A 116 2.69 28.21 21.23
CA ASP A 116 1.25 28.49 21.22
C ASP A 116 0.50 27.33 21.84
N ILE A 117 -0.33 27.63 22.83
CA ILE A 117 -1.12 26.66 23.59
C ILE A 117 -2.58 27.00 23.35
N GLY A 118 -3.28 26.11 22.66
CA GLY A 118 -4.70 26.26 22.33
C GLY A 118 -5.62 26.20 23.55
N ALA A 119 -6.92 26.25 23.29
CA ALA A 119 -7.94 26.22 24.33
C ALA A 119 -7.96 24.86 25.06
N ASP A 120 -8.15 24.90 26.37
CA ASP A 120 -8.35 23.72 27.22
C ASP A 120 -7.27 22.63 27.07
N VAL A 121 -6.00 23.02 26.91
CA VAL A 121 -4.87 22.08 26.84
C VAL A 121 -4.42 21.65 28.25
N ALA A 122 -4.03 20.39 28.39
CA ALA A 122 -3.42 19.86 29.62
C ALA A 122 -1.95 19.49 29.38
N ILE A 123 -1.01 20.23 30.00
CA ILE A 123 0.44 19.99 29.93
C ILE A 123 0.96 19.64 31.32
N HIS A 124 1.31 18.37 31.53
CA HIS A 124 1.72 17.85 32.84
C HIS A 124 3.09 17.20 32.75
N LYS A 125 4.07 17.67 33.53
CA LYS A 125 5.41 17.07 33.61
C LYS A 125 6.08 16.93 32.25
N VAL A 126 6.03 18.00 31.45
CA VAL A 126 6.77 18.09 30.18
C VAL A 126 8.07 18.83 30.46
N ASN A 127 9.16 18.07 30.53
CA ASN A 127 10.45 18.58 31.00
C ASN A 127 11.02 19.69 30.10
N TYR A 128 10.71 19.66 28.81
CA TYR A 128 11.10 20.70 27.86
C TYR A 128 10.18 20.69 26.64
N LEU A 129 9.44 21.78 26.41
CA LEU A 129 8.55 21.99 25.28
C LEU A 129 8.96 23.28 24.56
N ALA A 130 9.51 23.17 23.35
CA ALA A 130 10.04 24.32 22.63
C ALA A 130 9.62 24.40 21.16
N HIS A 131 9.05 25.54 20.76
CA HIS A 131 8.63 25.85 19.38
C HIS A 131 7.52 24.91 18.87
N PHE A 132 6.45 24.80 19.65
CA PHE A 132 5.26 24.01 19.32
C PHE A 132 4.02 24.89 19.24
N ILE A 133 3.10 24.47 18.37
CA ILE A 133 1.70 24.89 18.36
C ILE A 133 0.89 23.68 18.82
N LEU A 134 0.26 23.80 19.98
CA LEU A 134 -0.70 22.82 20.48
C LEU A 134 -2.09 23.34 20.17
N GLU A 135 -2.88 22.58 19.44
CA GLU A 135 -4.29 22.89 19.22
C GLU A 135 -5.11 22.59 20.49
N ARG A 136 -6.43 22.74 20.40
CA ARG A 136 -7.31 22.60 21.56
C ARG A 136 -7.37 21.17 22.11
N GLU A 137 -7.66 21.05 23.40
CA GLU A 137 -7.92 19.76 24.07
C GLU A 137 -6.77 18.73 23.94
N VAL A 138 -5.54 19.21 23.72
CA VAL A 138 -4.35 18.36 23.68
C VAL A 138 -3.96 17.93 25.09
N MET A 139 -3.61 16.66 25.26
CA MET A 139 -3.10 16.11 26.52
C MET A 139 -1.64 15.70 26.38
N LEU A 140 -0.74 16.38 27.09
CA LEU A 140 0.67 16.02 27.21
C LEU A 140 0.98 15.61 28.65
N SER A 141 1.52 14.41 28.85
CA SER A 141 1.89 13.93 30.19
C SER A 141 3.23 13.20 30.21
N SER A 142 4.14 13.61 31.09
CA SER A 142 5.40 12.90 31.32
C SER A 142 6.20 12.69 30.02
N VAL A 143 6.48 13.81 29.34
CA VAL A 143 7.28 13.82 28.11
C VAL A 143 8.64 14.44 28.39
N HIS A 144 9.72 13.73 28.03
CA HIS A 144 11.07 14.17 28.41
C HIS A 144 11.62 15.30 27.55
N GLU A 145 11.30 15.37 26.26
CA GLU A 145 11.71 16.49 25.40
C GLU A 145 10.81 16.58 24.15
N MET A 146 10.29 17.78 23.90
CA MET A 146 9.58 18.16 22.67
C MET A 146 10.25 19.40 22.07
N VAL A 147 10.95 19.26 20.94
CA VAL A 147 11.72 20.38 20.34
C VAL A 147 11.54 20.46 18.83
N THR A 148 11.30 21.67 18.33
CA THR A 148 11.41 21.96 16.89
C THR A 148 12.71 22.70 16.58
N SER A 149 13.32 22.38 15.45
CA SER A 149 14.42 23.12 14.84
C SER A 149 13.91 24.06 13.76
N SER A 150 14.59 25.19 13.53
CA SER A 150 14.15 26.16 12.52
C SER A 150 14.22 25.64 11.09
N ALA A 151 14.95 24.55 10.85
CA ALA A 151 14.99 23.84 9.57
C ALA A 151 14.11 22.57 9.53
N ALA A 152 13.10 22.46 10.40
CA ALA A 152 12.22 21.29 10.44
C ALA A 152 11.54 21.04 9.09
N LYS A 153 11.43 19.75 8.73
CA LYS A 153 10.84 19.27 7.45
C LYS A 153 9.63 18.36 7.65
N PHE A 154 9.39 17.92 8.89
CA PHE A 154 8.25 17.09 9.28
C PHE A 154 8.15 15.80 8.45
N GLY A 155 9.28 15.18 8.13
CA GLY A 155 9.34 13.95 7.32
C GLY A 155 9.39 14.16 5.80
N ASN A 156 9.07 15.36 5.32
CA ASN A 156 9.19 15.71 3.91
C ASN A 156 10.66 15.80 3.48
N GLY A 157 10.94 15.41 2.23
CA GLY A 157 12.26 15.52 1.62
C GLY A 157 12.58 16.93 1.12
N ALA A 158 12.17 17.98 1.83
CA ALA A 158 12.41 19.37 1.44
C ALA A 158 13.87 19.80 1.67
N ILE A 159 14.32 20.84 0.95
CA ILE A 159 15.54 21.59 1.25
C ILE A 159 15.14 22.97 1.76
N LYS A 160 15.60 23.32 2.96
CA LYS A 160 15.38 24.65 3.54
C LYS A 160 16.45 25.62 3.09
N GLU A 161 16.16 26.92 3.11
CA GLU A 161 17.11 27.98 2.74
C GLU A 161 18.45 27.82 3.46
N GLY A 162 19.57 27.87 2.74
CA GLY A 162 20.91 27.66 3.30
C GLY A 162 21.26 26.21 3.64
N GLU A 163 20.44 25.23 3.27
CA GLU A 163 20.84 23.83 3.22
C GLU A 163 21.31 23.44 1.81
N GLU A 164 22.25 22.51 1.75
CA GLU A 164 22.73 21.91 0.51
C GLU A 164 21.81 20.77 0.07
N GLU A 165 21.75 20.49 -1.24
CA GLU A 165 20.95 19.40 -1.81
C GLU A 165 21.33 18.02 -1.23
N SER A 166 22.59 17.83 -0.82
CA SER A 166 23.05 16.61 -0.15
C SER A 166 22.39 16.34 1.22
N GLN A 167 21.73 17.35 1.80
CA GLN A 167 20.94 17.24 3.02
C GLN A 167 19.49 16.82 2.76
N ARG A 168 19.12 16.59 1.49
CA ARG A 168 17.80 16.07 1.14
C ARG A 168 17.64 14.66 1.68
N ILE A 169 16.51 14.43 2.32
CA ILE A 169 16.11 13.10 2.75
C ILE A 169 15.30 12.49 1.62
N VAL A 170 15.81 11.41 1.06
CA VAL A 170 15.16 10.62 0.02
C VAL A 170 14.84 9.21 0.54
N LEU A 171 13.88 8.55 -0.10
CA LEU A 171 13.59 7.13 0.09
C LEU A 171 14.34 6.35 -0.99
N GLU A 172 15.31 5.53 -0.61
CA GLU A 172 16.04 4.65 -1.54
C GLU A 172 15.22 3.38 -1.79
N LEU A 173 14.21 3.47 -2.65
CA LEU A 173 13.28 2.36 -2.90
C LEU A 173 13.82 1.37 -3.94
N CYS A 174 13.31 0.13 -3.89
CA CYS A 174 13.55 -0.99 -4.82
C CYS A 174 14.99 -1.53 -4.88
N ASN A 175 16.04 -0.71 -4.73
CA ASN A 175 17.43 -1.14 -4.72
C ASN A 175 18.26 -0.44 -3.63
N GLU A 176 19.43 -1.02 -3.34
CA GLU A 176 20.33 -0.54 -2.28
C GLU A 176 21.39 0.46 -2.80
N ASN A 177 21.56 0.60 -4.11
CA ASN A 177 22.47 1.58 -4.70
C ASN A 177 21.90 3.01 -4.75
N GLY A 178 20.65 3.22 -4.34
CA GLY A 178 19.97 4.50 -4.25
C GLY A 178 19.60 5.14 -5.60
N LYS A 179 19.82 4.47 -6.73
CA LYS A 179 19.53 5.05 -8.07
C LYS A 179 18.06 5.10 -8.42
N ARG A 180 17.20 4.47 -7.61
CA ARG A 180 15.73 4.62 -7.66
C ARG A 180 15.18 5.50 -6.53
N ALA A 181 16.01 6.35 -5.94
CA ALA A 181 15.58 7.21 -4.86
C ALA A 181 14.49 8.20 -5.27
N VAL A 182 13.54 8.45 -4.37
CA VAL A 182 12.42 9.39 -4.55
C VAL A 182 12.34 10.34 -3.37
N THR A 183 11.83 11.55 -3.59
CA THR A 183 11.65 12.55 -2.53
C THR A 183 10.29 12.34 -1.86
N ALA A 184 10.29 12.07 -0.55
CA ALA A 184 9.06 11.88 0.20
C ALA A 184 8.29 13.20 0.37
N PHE A 185 6.97 13.17 0.24
CA PHE A 185 6.09 14.30 0.54
C PHE A 185 4.80 13.84 1.24
N GLU A 186 4.25 14.69 2.09
CA GLU A 186 2.99 14.45 2.78
C GLU A 186 1.85 14.37 1.76
N GLY A 187 1.16 13.22 1.74
CA GLY A 187 0.14 12.88 0.73
C GLY A 187 0.62 11.94 -0.38
N MET A 188 1.89 11.55 -0.40
CA MET A 188 2.44 10.61 -1.39
C MET A 188 1.72 9.25 -1.37
N GLN A 189 1.27 8.82 -2.55
CA GLN A 189 0.62 7.53 -2.79
C GLN A 189 1.64 6.50 -3.32
N ALA A 190 1.30 5.20 -3.23
CA ALA A 190 2.15 4.14 -3.78
C ALA A 190 2.39 4.31 -5.29
N SER A 191 1.39 4.84 -5.98
CA SER A 191 1.40 5.21 -7.39
C SER A 191 2.48 6.24 -7.70
N ASP A 192 2.54 7.33 -6.95
CA ASP A 192 3.55 8.39 -7.09
C ASP A 192 4.96 7.82 -6.96
N ALA A 193 5.18 7.04 -5.90
CA ALA A 193 6.45 6.37 -5.64
C ALA A 193 6.81 5.41 -6.78
N TYR A 194 5.85 4.62 -7.26
CA TYR A 194 6.07 3.69 -8.36
C TYR A 194 6.51 4.42 -9.63
N LEU A 195 5.74 5.41 -10.09
CA LEU A 195 6.06 6.17 -11.30
C LEU A 195 7.45 6.80 -11.19
N TRP A 196 7.78 7.38 -10.05
CA TRP A 196 9.08 8.03 -9.86
C TRP A 196 10.24 7.02 -9.74
N THR A 197 10.04 5.83 -9.16
CA THR A 197 11.07 4.77 -9.19
C THR A 197 11.31 4.22 -10.60
N ARG A 198 10.35 4.37 -11.51
CA ARG A 198 10.40 3.97 -12.92
C ARG A 198 10.90 5.12 -13.80
N PHE A 199 10.99 4.86 -15.11
CA PHE A 199 11.38 5.85 -16.14
C PHE A 199 12.69 6.59 -15.83
N ARG A 200 13.70 5.87 -15.31
CA ARG A 200 14.98 6.48 -14.89
C ARG A 200 15.84 6.95 -16.06
N ASP A 201 15.56 6.42 -17.24
CA ASP A 201 16.09 6.83 -18.53
C ASP A 201 15.47 8.14 -19.06
N ASP A 202 14.24 8.48 -18.66
CA ASP A 202 13.58 9.73 -19.06
C ASP A 202 13.97 10.89 -18.12
N SER A 203 15.07 11.56 -18.46
CA SER A 203 15.58 12.69 -17.68
C SER A 203 14.63 13.90 -17.59
N VAL A 204 13.70 14.06 -18.54
CA VAL A 204 12.70 15.13 -18.49
C VAL A 204 11.70 14.80 -17.41
N LEU A 205 11.12 13.60 -17.47
CA LEU A 205 10.13 13.15 -16.50
C LEU A 205 10.69 13.12 -15.07
N GLN A 206 11.91 12.63 -14.88
CA GLN A 206 12.58 12.64 -13.56
C GLN A 206 12.73 14.05 -12.97
N ARG A 207 13.08 15.03 -13.82
CA ARG A 207 13.17 16.44 -13.42
C ARG A 207 11.80 17.00 -13.06
N ARG A 208 10.78 16.71 -13.87
CA ARG A 208 9.42 17.17 -13.63
C ARG A 208 8.85 16.63 -12.31
N PHE A 209 9.05 15.35 -12.00
CA PHE A 209 8.67 14.81 -10.68
C PHE A 209 9.32 15.57 -9.51
N GLN A 210 10.62 15.89 -9.63
CA GLN A 210 11.32 16.67 -8.61
C GLN A 210 10.78 18.10 -8.52
N GLU A 211 10.52 18.77 -9.65
CA GLU A 211 9.99 20.14 -9.71
C GLU A 211 8.61 20.25 -9.07
N ILE A 212 7.65 19.39 -9.44
CA ILE A 212 6.30 19.42 -8.85
C ILE A 212 6.31 19.04 -7.37
N THR A 213 7.27 18.22 -6.93
CA THR A 213 7.47 17.89 -5.52
C THR A 213 8.02 19.08 -4.75
N ASP A 214 9.04 19.76 -5.27
CA ASP A 214 9.65 20.92 -4.63
C ASP A 214 8.69 22.12 -4.52
N LYS A 215 7.74 22.25 -5.46
CA LYS A 215 6.66 23.26 -5.39
C LYS A 215 5.75 23.09 -4.18
N ARG A 216 5.63 21.88 -3.63
CA ARG A 216 4.82 21.63 -2.41
C ARG A 216 5.48 22.17 -1.15
N PHE A 217 6.78 22.45 -1.19
CA PHE A 217 7.55 22.75 0.00
C PHE A 217 7.79 24.24 0.15
N ASP A 218 7.45 24.76 1.33
CA ASP A 218 7.95 26.05 1.76
C ASP A 218 9.42 25.92 2.19
N LYS A 219 10.32 26.65 1.53
CA LYS A 219 11.78 26.61 1.78
C LYS A 219 12.20 27.47 2.98
N ARG A 220 11.34 28.37 3.45
CA ARG A 220 11.62 29.30 4.55
C ARG A 220 11.80 28.53 5.86
N ARG A 221 12.59 29.11 6.76
CA ARG A 221 12.87 28.57 8.10
C ARG A 221 11.89 29.11 9.14
N GLY A 222 11.80 28.44 10.28
CA GLY A 222 11.07 28.93 11.44
C GLY A 222 9.68 28.34 11.65
N PHE A 223 9.30 27.29 10.91
CA PHE A 223 8.04 26.57 11.16
C PHE A 223 8.10 25.80 12.48
N TYR A 224 6.99 25.83 13.22
CA TYR A 224 6.81 25.13 14.49
C TYR A 224 6.23 23.75 14.25
N SER A 225 6.54 22.82 15.16
CA SER A 225 5.85 21.53 15.21
C SER A 225 4.40 21.76 15.64
N VAL A 226 3.47 20.98 15.10
CA VAL A 226 2.04 21.08 15.40
C VAL A 226 1.56 19.79 16.06
N VAL A 227 0.75 19.91 17.10
CA VAL A 227 0.01 18.81 17.71
C VAL A 227 -1.47 19.14 17.62
N GLY A 228 -2.18 18.40 16.78
CA GLY A 228 -3.57 18.65 16.43
C GLY A 228 -4.56 18.34 17.55
N GLU A 229 -5.77 18.87 17.41
CA GLU A 229 -6.84 18.82 18.40
C GLU A 229 -7.07 17.42 19.01
N GLY A 230 -7.30 17.37 20.32
CA GLY A 230 -7.67 16.14 21.02
C GLY A 230 -6.60 15.05 21.01
N THR A 231 -5.36 15.39 20.63
CA THR A 231 -4.23 14.45 20.61
C THR A 231 -3.72 14.18 22.01
N VAL A 232 -3.38 12.91 22.27
CA VAL A 232 -2.84 12.47 23.56
C VAL A 232 -1.42 11.94 23.37
N ILE A 233 -0.47 12.55 24.07
CA ILE A 233 0.93 12.12 24.12
C ILE A 233 1.32 11.87 25.58
N LYS A 234 1.67 10.62 25.91
CA LYS A 234 2.03 10.28 27.29
C LYS A 234 3.22 9.33 27.44
N ASN A 235 3.98 9.53 28.53
CA ASN A 235 5.11 8.68 28.92
C ASN A 235 6.14 8.52 27.80
N SER A 236 6.41 9.59 27.07
CA SER A 236 7.22 9.58 25.84
C SER A 236 8.58 10.24 26.08
N LYS A 237 9.60 9.86 25.30
CA LYS A 237 10.94 10.44 25.41
C LYS A 237 11.12 11.60 24.44
N ILE A 238 11.76 11.36 23.30
CA ILE A 238 12.16 12.40 22.35
C ILE A 238 11.07 12.56 21.28
N ILE A 239 10.50 13.75 21.16
CA ILE A 239 9.62 14.14 20.05
C ILE A 239 10.21 15.39 19.41
N LYS A 240 10.61 15.31 18.14
CA LYS A 240 11.36 16.38 17.50
C LYS A 240 10.98 16.58 16.05
N ASP A 241 10.78 17.83 15.64
CA ASP A 241 10.46 18.19 14.26
C ASP A 241 9.26 17.39 13.74
N VAL A 242 8.09 17.51 14.39
CA VAL A 242 6.91 16.68 14.08
C VAL A 242 5.71 17.50 13.64
N ARG A 243 4.87 16.91 12.80
CA ARG A 243 3.50 17.36 12.58
C ARG A 243 2.58 16.21 12.95
N ILE A 244 1.75 16.38 13.97
CA ILE A 244 0.85 15.35 14.47
C ILE A 244 -0.57 15.85 14.26
N GLY A 245 -1.37 15.12 13.46
CA GLY A 245 -2.76 15.45 13.20
C GLY A 245 -3.68 15.15 14.38
N ALA A 246 -4.94 15.58 14.26
CA ALA A 246 -5.92 15.52 15.33
C ALA A 246 -6.21 14.08 15.82
N HIS A 247 -6.53 13.96 17.10
CA HIS A 247 -6.91 12.74 17.80
C HIS A 247 -5.89 11.60 17.71
N ALA A 248 -4.61 11.92 17.46
CA ALA A 248 -3.56 10.92 17.50
C ALA A 248 -3.37 10.41 18.94
N TYR A 249 -2.95 9.15 19.07
CA TYR A 249 -2.61 8.56 20.37
C TYR A 249 -1.18 8.05 20.39
N ILE A 250 -0.33 8.72 21.15
CA ILE A 250 1.11 8.43 21.24
C ILE A 250 1.47 8.09 22.68
N LYS A 251 1.99 6.89 22.92
CA LYS A 251 2.34 6.43 24.26
C LYS A 251 3.68 5.71 24.28
N GLY A 252 4.54 6.05 25.22
CA GLY A 252 5.72 5.22 25.52
C GLY A 252 6.79 5.23 24.44
N VAL A 253 6.78 6.20 23.52
CA VAL A 253 7.70 6.21 22.39
C VAL A 253 9.10 6.61 22.83
N ASN A 254 10.12 5.93 22.29
CA ASN A 254 11.51 6.29 22.57
C ASN A 254 11.95 7.49 21.74
N LYS A 255 11.54 7.55 20.47
CA LYS A 255 11.90 8.64 19.57
C LYS A 255 10.92 8.77 18.42
N ILE A 256 10.43 9.98 18.19
CA ILE A 256 9.83 10.40 16.93
C ILE A 256 10.59 11.64 16.46
N LYS A 257 11.29 11.55 15.33
CA LYS A 257 12.13 12.65 14.83
C LYS A 257 11.92 12.89 13.34
N ASN A 258 11.54 14.11 12.97
CA ASN A 258 11.29 14.50 11.58
C ASN A 258 10.22 13.59 10.96
N VAL A 259 9.01 13.62 11.54
CA VAL A 259 7.90 12.74 11.14
C VAL A 259 6.58 13.51 11.05
N ALA A 260 5.85 13.28 9.96
CA ALA A 260 4.42 13.62 9.86
C ALA A 260 3.58 12.41 10.31
N VAL A 261 2.65 12.64 11.23
CA VAL A 261 1.71 11.64 11.76
C VAL A 261 0.31 12.09 11.42
N ASN A 262 -0.24 11.57 10.34
CA ASN A 262 -1.57 11.93 9.87
C ASN A 262 -2.63 11.20 10.71
N SER A 263 -3.56 11.95 11.28
CA SER A 263 -4.61 11.43 12.14
C SER A 263 -5.83 12.35 12.08
N ARG A 264 -7.01 11.75 12.24
CA ARG A 264 -8.31 12.42 12.32
C ARG A 264 -9.30 11.55 13.09
N ILE A 265 -10.44 12.09 13.50
CA ILE A 265 -11.39 11.41 14.39
C ILE A 265 -11.90 10.06 13.85
N ASP A 266 -12.16 9.94 12.56
CA ASP A 266 -12.67 8.73 11.91
C ASP A 266 -11.56 7.78 11.40
N ALA A 267 -10.30 8.21 11.51
CA ALA A 267 -9.11 7.46 11.09
C ALA A 267 -7.91 7.77 12.00
N MET A 268 -8.07 7.46 13.30
CA MET A 268 -7.07 7.78 14.34
C MET A 268 -5.80 6.95 14.18
N THR A 269 -4.65 7.62 14.19
CA THR A 269 -3.33 6.97 14.17
C THR A 269 -2.79 6.77 15.58
N GLN A 270 -2.20 5.60 15.83
CA GLN A 270 -1.70 5.22 17.15
C GLN A 270 -0.24 4.75 17.09
N ILE A 271 0.58 5.28 17.99
CA ILE A 271 2.00 4.93 18.13
C ILE A 271 2.27 4.55 19.59
N GLY A 272 2.68 3.31 19.80
CA GLY A 272 2.86 2.72 21.11
C GLY A 272 4.31 2.57 21.55
N GLU A 273 4.47 1.76 22.58
CA GLU A 273 5.66 1.73 23.42
C GLU A 273 6.91 1.25 22.68
N GLY A 274 8.05 1.86 23.02
CA GLY A 274 9.38 1.46 22.56
C GLY A 274 9.72 1.86 21.12
N CYS A 275 8.81 2.50 20.39
CA CYS A 275 9.03 2.80 18.97
C CYS A 275 10.09 3.89 18.74
N GLU A 276 10.86 3.73 17.66
CA GLU A 276 11.86 4.67 17.15
C GLU A 276 11.57 4.98 15.68
N LEU A 277 11.06 6.18 15.41
CA LEU A 277 10.57 6.59 14.10
C LEU A 277 11.33 7.84 13.66
N VAL A 278 12.06 7.75 12.53
CA VAL A 278 12.95 8.82 12.07
C VAL A 278 12.77 9.06 10.58
N ASN A 279 12.59 10.32 10.17
CA ASN A 279 12.49 10.73 8.77
C ASN A 279 11.38 9.98 8.03
N GLY A 280 10.12 10.22 8.36
CA GLY A 280 9.05 9.46 7.72
C GLY A 280 7.69 10.12 7.75
N ILE A 281 6.75 9.49 7.06
CA ILE A 281 5.37 9.94 6.94
C ILE A 281 4.47 8.77 7.27
N ILE A 282 3.52 9.00 8.19
CA ILE A 282 2.54 8.02 8.63
C ILE A 282 1.17 8.50 8.19
N GLY A 283 0.48 7.70 7.40
CA GLY A 283 -0.88 7.94 6.92
C GLY A 283 -1.95 7.76 7.99
N PHE A 284 -3.20 7.93 7.59
CA PHE A 284 -4.34 7.90 8.51
C PHE A 284 -4.65 6.48 9.01
N GLY A 285 -5.17 6.35 10.22
CA GLY A 285 -5.61 5.06 10.77
C GLY A 285 -4.49 4.05 11.05
N CYS A 286 -3.22 4.48 11.06
CA CYS A 286 -2.08 3.58 11.20
C CYS A 286 -1.88 3.10 12.63
N ARG A 287 -1.26 1.93 12.78
CA ARG A 287 -0.91 1.35 14.09
C ARG A 287 0.55 0.94 14.14
N VAL A 288 1.35 1.60 14.97
CA VAL A 288 2.79 1.34 15.12
C VAL A 288 3.09 1.00 16.58
N PHE A 289 3.42 -0.25 16.89
CA PHE A 289 3.48 -0.73 18.29
C PHE A 289 4.62 -1.69 18.58
N TYR A 290 4.95 -1.81 19.86
CA TYR A 290 5.82 -2.86 20.41
C TYR A 290 7.25 -2.81 19.86
N GLY A 291 7.92 -1.65 19.99
CA GLY A 291 9.35 -1.53 19.72
C GLY A 291 9.75 -1.45 18.25
N VAL A 292 8.86 -1.00 17.36
CA VAL A 292 9.15 -0.80 15.93
C VAL A 292 10.29 0.18 15.73
N LYS A 293 11.14 -0.10 14.72
CA LYS A 293 12.19 0.80 14.26
C LYS A 293 11.96 1.15 12.79
N ALA A 294 11.68 2.42 12.51
CA ALA A 294 11.46 2.86 11.14
C ALA A 294 12.32 4.08 10.80
N VAL A 295 13.04 4.03 9.68
CA VAL A 295 13.98 5.08 9.25
C VAL A 295 13.84 5.31 7.75
N ARG A 296 13.57 6.56 7.33
CA ARG A 296 13.32 6.89 5.91
C ARG A 296 12.20 6.03 5.35
N PHE A 297 10.97 6.32 5.77
CA PHE A 297 9.84 5.45 5.51
C PHE A 297 8.56 6.22 5.20
N VAL A 298 7.68 5.57 4.44
CA VAL A 298 6.28 5.98 4.30
C VAL A 298 5.39 4.80 4.69
N LEU A 299 4.45 5.06 5.58
CA LEU A 299 3.40 4.14 5.97
C LEU A 299 2.07 4.70 5.43
N SER A 300 1.46 4.03 4.45
CA SER A 300 0.17 4.46 3.89
C SER A 300 -1.00 4.12 4.83
N SER A 301 -2.21 4.55 4.47
CA SER A 301 -3.33 4.56 5.41
C SER A 301 -3.73 3.14 5.84
N PHE A 302 -4.15 3.00 7.10
CA PHE A 302 -4.59 1.76 7.75
C PHE A 302 -3.53 0.65 7.79
N SER A 303 -2.26 0.99 7.54
CA SER A 303 -1.17 0.05 7.64
C SER A 303 -0.63 -0.09 9.07
N GLN A 304 0.01 -1.23 9.33
CA GLN A 304 0.38 -1.64 10.68
C GLN A 304 1.82 -2.14 10.72
N LEU A 305 2.59 -1.61 11.68
CA LEU A 305 3.93 -2.08 12.04
C LEU A 305 3.92 -2.54 13.50
N LYS A 306 4.35 -3.77 13.77
CA LYS A 306 4.27 -4.33 15.13
C LYS A 306 5.49 -5.16 15.52
N TYR A 307 5.63 -5.36 16.82
CA TYR A 307 6.47 -6.40 17.43
C TYR A 307 7.94 -6.34 17.00
N GLY A 308 8.54 -5.16 17.01
CA GLY A 308 9.96 -4.98 16.68
C GLY A 308 10.27 -4.97 15.18
N ALA A 309 9.25 -4.86 14.31
CA ALA A 309 9.46 -4.73 12.88
C ALA A 309 10.41 -3.56 12.55
N ARG A 310 11.30 -3.79 11.57
CA ARG A 310 12.24 -2.82 11.03
C ARG A 310 11.84 -2.45 9.62
N LEU A 311 11.58 -1.17 9.38
CA LEU A 311 11.21 -0.63 8.07
C LEU A 311 12.18 0.48 7.68
N ILE A 312 13.09 0.21 6.76
CA ILE A 312 14.20 1.12 6.41
C ILE A 312 14.17 1.42 4.91
N ASN A 313 14.26 2.69 4.51
CA ASN A 313 14.25 3.08 3.09
C ASN A 313 13.06 2.46 2.33
N SER A 314 11.87 2.44 2.94
CA SER A 314 10.78 1.61 2.42
C SER A 314 9.42 2.31 2.46
N PHE A 315 8.59 1.95 1.49
CA PHE A 315 7.20 2.40 1.36
C PHE A 315 6.28 1.20 1.60
N LEU A 316 5.41 1.29 2.61
CA LEU A 316 4.39 0.28 2.91
C LEU A 316 3.01 0.80 2.53
N GLY A 317 2.43 0.23 1.46
CA GLY A 317 1.12 0.58 0.92
C GLY A 317 -0.04 0.27 1.84
N ASP A 318 -1.22 0.79 1.52
CA ASP A 318 -2.39 0.81 2.40
C ASP A 318 -2.85 -0.59 2.87
N ASN A 319 -3.48 -0.63 4.04
CA ASN A 319 -4.05 -1.84 4.64
C ASN A 319 -3.04 -2.99 4.78
N SER A 320 -1.74 -2.69 4.84
CA SER A 320 -0.69 -3.70 4.93
C SER A 320 -0.25 -3.91 6.37
N THR A 321 0.21 -5.12 6.70
CA THR A 321 0.70 -5.45 8.04
C THR A 321 2.07 -6.10 7.98
N ILE A 322 3.03 -5.49 8.69
CA ILE A 322 4.34 -6.09 8.97
C ILE A 322 4.51 -6.27 10.47
N SER A 323 4.90 -7.47 10.91
CA SER A 323 5.16 -7.78 12.31
C SER A 323 6.47 -8.55 12.47
N CYS A 324 7.34 -8.15 13.40
CA CYS A 324 8.60 -8.82 13.74
C CYS A 324 9.71 -8.85 12.67
N CYS A 325 9.48 -8.34 11.46
CA CYS A 325 10.35 -8.60 10.30
C CYS A 325 11.33 -7.47 10.00
N GLU A 326 12.27 -7.74 9.11
CA GLU A 326 13.18 -6.75 8.55
C GLU A 326 12.88 -6.49 7.07
N VAL A 327 12.56 -5.23 6.75
CA VAL A 327 12.24 -4.77 5.39
C VAL A 327 13.10 -3.56 5.04
N LEU A 328 13.87 -3.68 3.95
CA LEU A 328 14.80 -2.65 3.49
C LEU A 328 14.64 -2.34 2.01
N ASN A 329 14.73 -1.05 1.64
CA ASN A 329 14.79 -0.62 0.25
C ASN A 329 13.64 -1.22 -0.60
N ALA A 330 12.43 -1.24 -0.04
CA ALA A 330 11.27 -1.92 -0.63
C ALA A 330 10.15 -0.94 -0.96
N LEU A 331 9.55 -1.10 -2.15
CA LEU A 331 8.28 -0.48 -2.50
C LEU A 331 7.20 -1.57 -2.47
N ILE A 332 6.28 -1.46 -1.54
CA ILE A 332 5.25 -2.47 -1.29
C ILE A 332 3.88 -1.81 -1.49
N PHE A 333 3.11 -2.35 -2.42
CA PHE A 333 1.75 -1.91 -2.71
C PHE A 333 0.74 -2.45 -1.69
N PRO A 334 -0.52 -1.99 -1.72
CA PRO A 334 -1.54 -2.31 -0.71
C PRO A 334 -1.78 -3.81 -0.47
N ALA A 335 -2.32 -4.10 0.73
CA ALA A 335 -2.70 -5.44 1.19
C ALA A 335 -1.54 -6.46 1.24
N HIS A 336 -0.38 -6.03 1.74
CA HIS A 336 0.75 -6.90 2.03
C HIS A 336 0.70 -7.47 3.45
N GLU A 337 1.00 -8.76 3.59
CA GLU A 337 0.99 -9.45 4.88
C GLU A 337 2.34 -10.15 5.14
N GLN A 338 2.98 -9.80 6.27
CA GLN A 338 4.24 -10.39 6.70
C GLN A 338 4.31 -10.40 8.24
N HIS A 339 4.34 -11.57 8.88
CA HIS A 339 4.13 -11.68 10.33
C HIS A 339 5.28 -12.30 11.14
N HIS A 340 6.25 -12.92 10.48
CA HIS A 340 7.19 -13.83 11.14
C HIS A 340 8.60 -13.26 11.19
N ASN A 341 9.20 -13.24 12.37
CA ASN A 341 10.51 -12.66 12.65
C ASN A 341 11.67 -13.15 11.77
N ASN A 342 11.55 -14.33 11.18
CA ASN A 342 12.54 -14.98 10.33
C ASN A 342 12.32 -14.72 8.83
N SER A 343 11.46 -13.77 8.46
CA SER A 343 11.28 -13.36 7.06
C SER A 343 11.97 -12.02 6.77
N PHE A 344 12.59 -11.93 5.60
CA PHE A 344 13.33 -10.76 5.12
C PHE A 344 12.80 -10.34 3.76
N LEU A 345 12.69 -9.04 3.53
CA LEU A 345 12.33 -8.45 2.25
C LEU A 345 13.22 -7.24 1.96
N CYS A 346 14.19 -7.42 1.08
CA CYS A 346 15.19 -6.41 0.75
C CYS A 346 15.25 -6.19 -0.76
N ALA A 347 15.44 -4.94 -1.17
CA ALA A 347 15.62 -4.55 -2.57
C ALA A 347 14.53 -5.14 -3.50
N ALA A 348 13.27 -4.75 -3.24
CA ALA A 348 12.13 -5.34 -3.92
C ALA A 348 11.03 -4.32 -4.27
N LEU A 349 10.41 -4.51 -5.43
CA LEU A 349 9.04 -4.07 -5.70
C LEU A 349 8.10 -5.26 -5.53
N VAL A 350 7.14 -5.13 -4.61
CA VAL A 350 6.06 -6.10 -4.44
C VAL A 350 4.73 -5.41 -4.69
N LYS A 351 4.05 -5.76 -5.79
CA LYS A 351 2.84 -5.07 -6.27
C LYS A 351 1.54 -5.49 -5.53
N GLY A 352 1.67 -5.83 -4.25
CA GLY A 352 0.54 -5.89 -3.32
C GLY A 352 -0.16 -7.26 -3.28
N GLN A 353 -1.21 -7.35 -2.46
CA GLN A 353 -1.97 -8.59 -2.22
C GLN A 353 -1.07 -9.80 -1.91
N SER A 354 0.06 -9.56 -1.26
CA SER A 354 1.16 -10.52 -1.14
C SER A 354 1.22 -11.09 0.27
N ASN A 355 1.79 -12.28 0.39
CA ASN A 355 1.96 -12.96 1.66
C ASN A 355 3.36 -13.54 1.78
N MET A 356 4.13 -13.03 2.73
CA MET A 356 5.47 -13.51 3.03
C MET A 356 5.42 -14.54 4.15
N ALA A 357 5.64 -15.81 3.80
CA ALA A 357 5.61 -16.88 4.79
C ALA A 357 6.83 -16.85 5.72
N ALA A 358 6.74 -17.57 6.84
CA ALA A 358 7.84 -17.71 7.78
C ALA A 358 9.10 -18.29 7.10
N GLY A 359 10.26 -17.71 7.38
CA GLY A 359 11.54 -18.14 6.83
C GLY A 359 11.77 -17.74 5.38
N ALA A 360 10.87 -16.97 4.75
CA ALA A 360 11.11 -16.46 3.40
C ALA A 360 12.24 -15.43 3.44
N THR A 361 13.38 -15.77 2.83
CA THR A 361 14.57 -14.93 2.72
C THR A 361 14.64 -14.31 1.32
N VAL A 362 13.94 -13.19 1.14
CA VAL A 362 13.95 -12.37 -0.08
C VAL A 362 14.86 -11.17 0.15
N GLY A 363 16.08 -11.43 0.64
CA GLY A 363 16.74 -10.51 1.56
C GLY A 363 18.16 -10.03 1.24
N SER A 364 18.87 -10.55 0.25
CA SER A 364 20.23 -10.06 -0.02
C SER A 364 20.58 -10.05 -1.50
N ASN A 365 20.79 -8.83 -2.03
CA ASN A 365 21.36 -8.61 -3.36
C ASN A 365 22.91 -8.51 -3.33
N HIS A 366 23.53 -8.61 -2.15
CA HIS A 366 24.98 -8.57 -1.94
C HIS A 366 25.61 -9.92 -2.31
N ASN A 367 25.82 -10.15 -3.61
CA ASN A 367 26.26 -11.44 -4.16
C ASN A 367 27.73 -11.43 -4.63
N SER A 368 28.60 -10.68 -3.94
CA SER A 368 29.99 -10.32 -4.33
C SER A 368 30.12 -9.39 -5.55
N ARG A 369 29.00 -8.96 -6.13
CA ARG A 369 28.91 -7.85 -7.10
C ARG A 369 28.32 -6.60 -6.41
N GLY A 370 27.99 -5.57 -7.18
CA GLY A 370 27.30 -4.38 -6.66
C GLY A 370 25.95 -4.70 -6.02
N ALA A 371 25.50 -3.87 -5.09
CA ALA A 371 24.18 -3.98 -4.43
C ALA A 371 23.08 -3.34 -5.29
N ASP A 372 22.98 -3.76 -6.55
CA ASP A 372 22.09 -3.20 -7.57
C ASP A 372 21.00 -4.17 -8.05
N GLY A 373 20.97 -5.38 -7.49
CA GLY A 373 19.95 -6.37 -7.79
C GLY A 373 18.57 -6.07 -7.16
N GLU A 374 17.49 -6.43 -7.85
CA GLU A 374 16.10 -6.17 -7.51
C GLU A 374 15.22 -7.41 -7.70
N ILE A 375 14.21 -7.56 -6.84
CA ILE A 375 13.08 -8.47 -7.09
C ILE A 375 11.85 -7.67 -7.49
N ILE A 376 11.19 -8.10 -8.56
CA ILE A 376 9.91 -7.53 -9.00
C ILE A 376 8.87 -8.63 -8.95
N ALA A 377 7.90 -8.48 -8.07
CA ALA A 377 6.81 -9.43 -7.94
C ALA A 377 5.48 -8.72 -8.17
N GLU A 378 4.70 -9.25 -9.11
CA GLU A 378 3.33 -8.82 -9.37
C GLU A 378 2.41 -9.18 -8.19
N ARG A 379 1.14 -8.74 -8.25
CA ARG A 379 0.21 -8.92 -7.13
C ARG A 379 -0.06 -10.39 -6.84
N GLY A 380 -0.32 -10.73 -5.58
CA GLY A 380 -0.57 -12.12 -5.18
C GLY A 380 0.69 -12.95 -4.96
N PHE A 381 1.88 -12.35 -4.99
CA PHE A 381 3.14 -13.05 -4.74
C PHE A 381 3.18 -13.72 -3.37
N TRP A 382 3.52 -15.00 -3.37
CA TRP A 382 3.57 -15.82 -2.16
C TRP A 382 4.82 -16.71 -2.15
N PRO A 383 5.94 -16.26 -1.57
CA PRO A 383 7.03 -17.15 -1.22
C PRO A 383 6.61 -17.99 -0.01
N GLY A 384 6.56 -19.31 -0.20
CA GLY A 384 6.22 -20.28 0.84
C GLY A 384 7.26 -20.35 1.96
N LEU A 385 7.03 -21.25 2.91
CA LEU A 385 7.89 -21.40 4.09
C LEU A 385 9.33 -21.68 3.68
N CYS A 386 10.30 -20.99 4.29
CA CYS A 386 11.73 -21.21 4.04
C CYS A 386 12.12 -21.16 2.55
N VAL A 387 11.54 -20.22 1.79
CA VAL A 387 11.98 -19.92 0.42
C VAL A 387 13.15 -18.96 0.46
N SER A 388 14.23 -19.28 -0.25
CA SER A 388 15.36 -18.37 -0.49
C SER A 388 15.44 -18.02 -1.97
N LEU A 389 15.51 -16.73 -2.29
CA LEU A 389 15.52 -16.22 -3.68
C LEU A 389 16.79 -15.42 -3.96
N LYS A 390 17.23 -15.48 -5.21
CA LYS A 390 18.36 -14.70 -5.73
C LYS A 390 17.88 -13.49 -6.53
N HIS A 391 18.45 -12.33 -6.25
CA HIS A 391 18.33 -11.13 -7.10
C HIS A 391 19.27 -11.25 -8.31
N ASN A 392 18.88 -10.86 -9.54
CA ASN A 392 17.59 -10.33 -9.97
C ASN A 392 16.56 -11.43 -10.19
N SER A 393 15.29 -11.20 -9.81
CA SER A 393 14.21 -12.12 -10.20
C SER A 393 12.89 -11.39 -10.45
N ARG A 394 12.06 -11.92 -11.36
CA ARG A 394 10.70 -11.45 -11.65
C ARG A 394 9.68 -12.58 -11.51
N PHE A 395 8.52 -12.25 -10.95
CA PHE A 395 7.41 -13.17 -10.75
C PHE A 395 6.08 -12.56 -11.22
N ALA A 396 5.37 -13.27 -12.10
CA ALA A 396 4.02 -12.96 -12.56
C ALA A 396 2.99 -13.08 -11.43
N SER A 397 1.78 -12.57 -11.68
CA SER A 397 0.74 -12.49 -10.65
C SER A 397 0.40 -13.85 -10.06
N TYR A 398 0.16 -13.88 -8.75
CA TYR A 398 -0.21 -15.09 -8.01
C TYR A 398 0.82 -16.23 -8.13
N THR A 399 2.10 -15.92 -8.23
CA THR A 399 3.17 -16.93 -8.14
C THR A 399 3.34 -17.42 -6.70
N LEU A 400 3.12 -18.73 -6.48
CA LEU A 400 3.39 -19.44 -5.23
C LEU A 400 4.71 -20.22 -5.36
N ILE A 401 5.67 -19.94 -4.49
CA ILE A 401 6.95 -20.64 -4.49
C ILE A 401 6.97 -21.66 -3.34
N VAL A 402 7.23 -22.93 -3.66
CA VAL A 402 7.37 -23.99 -2.66
C VAL A 402 8.69 -23.81 -1.91
N LYS A 403 8.70 -24.21 -0.64
CA LYS A 403 9.91 -24.31 0.20
C LYS A 403 11.12 -24.81 -0.58
N GLY A 404 12.22 -24.07 -0.50
CA GLY A 404 13.48 -24.44 -1.14
C GLY A 404 14.43 -23.27 -1.37
N ASP A 405 15.66 -23.62 -1.72
CA ASP A 405 16.72 -22.68 -2.06
C ASP A 405 16.79 -22.52 -3.58
N PHE A 406 16.34 -21.36 -4.07
CA PHE A 406 16.39 -21.01 -5.49
C PHE A 406 17.68 -20.24 -5.77
N LEU A 407 18.71 -20.99 -6.12
CA LEU A 407 20.10 -20.52 -6.22
C LEU A 407 20.38 -19.60 -7.43
N TYR A 408 19.42 -19.44 -8.32
CA TYR A 408 19.56 -18.74 -9.59
C TYR A 408 18.49 -17.68 -9.75
N GLU A 409 18.81 -16.67 -10.55
CA GLU A 409 17.88 -15.64 -11.01
C GLU A 409 16.71 -16.29 -11.77
N LEU A 410 15.48 -15.85 -11.47
CA LEU A 410 14.24 -16.40 -12.04
C LEU A 410 13.46 -15.33 -12.81
N ASP A 411 12.92 -15.66 -13.98
CA ASP A 411 11.92 -14.88 -14.72
C ASP A 411 10.66 -15.74 -14.96
N VAL A 412 9.82 -15.82 -13.93
CA VAL A 412 8.58 -16.62 -13.97
C VAL A 412 7.46 -15.75 -14.54
N ARG A 413 7.14 -15.98 -15.82
CA ARG A 413 6.13 -15.23 -16.59
C ARG A 413 4.76 -15.88 -16.68
N LEU A 414 4.59 -17.06 -16.08
CA LEU A 414 3.34 -17.81 -16.09
C LEU A 414 2.53 -17.46 -14.83
N PRO A 415 1.36 -16.82 -14.93
CA PRO A 415 0.60 -16.38 -13.76
C PRO A 415 -0.06 -17.56 -13.03
N PHE A 416 -0.55 -17.33 -11.81
CA PHE A 416 -1.22 -18.32 -10.98
C PHE A 416 -0.42 -19.62 -10.79
N SER A 417 0.91 -19.55 -10.89
CA SER A 417 1.78 -20.72 -10.95
C SER A 417 2.24 -21.20 -9.58
N LEU A 418 2.44 -22.51 -9.47
CA LEU A 418 3.33 -23.08 -8.46
C LEU A 418 4.75 -23.22 -9.04
N VAL A 419 5.76 -22.75 -8.32
CA VAL A 419 7.17 -22.92 -8.64
C VAL A 419 7.78 -23.86 -7.61
N SER A 420 8.41 -24.94 -8.04
CA SER A 420 8.96 -25.97 -7.16
C SER A 420 10.26 -26.57 -7.71
N LEU A 421 11.02 -27.21 -6.83
CA LEU A 421 12.26 -27.91 -7.16
C LEU A 421 12.01 -29.42 -7.20
N ASP A 422 12.36 -30.06 -8.29
CA ASP A 422 12.51 -31.52 -8.36
C ASP A 422 13.99 -31.86 -8.17
N LEU A 423 14.35 -32.07 -6.91
CA LEU A 423 15.73 -32.33 -6.49
C LEU A 423 16.30 -33.64 -7.06
N LYS A 424 15.44 -34.62 -7.38
CA LYS A 424 15.88 -35.93 -7.89
C LYS A 424 16.41 -35.81 -9.31
N ASN A 425 15.71 -35.04 -10.15
CA ASN A 425 16.05 -34.87 -11.55
C ASN A 425 16.82 -33.56 -11.83
N ASP A 426 17.21 -32.85 -10.76
CA ASP A 426 17.81 -31.51 -10.79
C ASP A 426 17.10 -30.59 -11.80
N ARG A 427 15.85 -30.24 -11.50
CA ARG A 427 15.06 -29.37 -12.38
C ARG A 427 14.10 -28.46 -11.64
N LEU A 428 13.77 -27.33 -12.26
CA LEU A 428 12.69 -26.45 -11.81
C LEU A 428 11.37 -26.94 -12.45
N VAL A 429 10.31 -27.01 -11.66
CA VAL A 429 8.99 -27.44 -12.13
C VAL A 429 7.99 -26.32 -11.91
N LEU A 430 7.37 -25.88 -13.02
CA LEU A 430 6.28 -24.92 -13.04
C LEU A 430 4.94 -25.65 -13.21
N VAL A 431 3.95 -25.28 -12.42
CA VAL A 431 2.56 -25.71 -12.60
C VAL A 431 1.70 -24.47 -12.83
N PRO A 432 1.51 -24.04 -14.08
CA PRO A 432 0.71 -22.84 -14.37
C PRO A 432 -0.77 -23.10 -14.09
N GLY A 433 -1.51 -22.06 -13.70
CA GLY A 433 -2.91 -22.20 -13.28
C GLY A 433 -3.11 -23.07 -12.02
N TYR A 434 -2.05 -23.32 -11.24
CA TYR A 434 -2.08 -24.15 -10.04
C TYR A 434 -3.18 -23.74 -9.07
N TRP A 435 -3.37 -22.43 -8.86
CA TRP A 435 -4.38 -21.96 -7.91
C TRP A 435 -5.79 -22.41 -8.31
N PHE A 436 -6.16 -22.28 -9.58
CA PHE A 436 -7.48 -22.71 -10.05
C PHE A 436 -7.67 -24.22 -9.98
N LEU A 437 -6.62 -24.98 -10.32
CA LEU A 437 -6.68 -26.43 -10.43
C LEU A 437 -6.57 -27.16 -9.08
N TYR A 438 -5.88 -26.57 -8.09
CA TYR A 438 -5.49 -27.29 -6.87
C TYR A 438 -5.74 -26.54 -5.56
N ASN A 439 -5.87 -25.20 -5.58
CA ASN A 439 -5.98 -24.40 -4.37
C ASN A 439 -6.93 -23.19 -4.49
N ALA A 440 -8.09 -23.40 -5.13
CA ALA A 440 -9.05 -22.32 -5.40
C ALA A 440 -9.61 -21.71 -4.11
N TYR A 441 -9.73 -22.51 -3.04
CA TYR A 441 -10.17 -22.04 -1.73
C TYR A 441 -9.30 -20.90 -1.18
N ALA A 442 -7.97 -21.09 -1.15
CA ALA A 442 -7.09 -20.09 -0.57
C ALA A 442 -6.99 -18.84 -1.46
N LEU A 443 -7.00 -19.00 -2.79
CA LEU A 443 -7.02 -17.90 -3.75
C LEU A 443 -8.24 -16.98 -3.51
N MET A 444 -9.45 -17.54 -3.63
CA MET A 444 -10.69 -16.76 -3.57
C MET A 444 -10.99 -16.22 -2.17
N ARG A 445 -10.67 -16.99 -1.11
CA ARG A 445 -10.84 -16.52 0.27
C ARG A 445 -9.93 -15.33 0.58
N ASN A 446 -8.71 -15.30 0.03
CA ASN A 446 -7.80 -14.20 0.28
C ASN A 446 -8.27 -12.91 -0.41
N THR A 447 -8.84 -12.98 -1.62
CA THR A 447 -9.49 -11.85 -2.29
C THR A 447 -10.59 -11.23 -1.44
N ASP A 448 -11.53 -12.04 -0.92
CA ASP A 448 -12.58 -11.57 -0.01
C ASP A 448 -12.00 -10.91 1.25
N LYS A 449 -10.93 -11.49 1.80
CA LYS A 449 -10.24 -10.94 2.97
C LYS A 449 -9.59 -9.59 2.69
N PHE A 450 -8.95 -9.41 1.54
CA PHE A 450 -8.32 -8.13 1.20
C PHE A 450 -9.36 -7.03 1.03
N ALA A 451 -10.46 -7.31 0.32
CA ALA A 451 -11.57 -6.37 0.18
C ALA A 451 -12.19 -6.00 1.54
N ALA A 452 -12.42 -6.98 2.42
CA ALA A 452 -12.98 -6.76 3.76
C ALA A 452 -12.02 -6.02 4.71
N ARG A 453 -10.70 -6.03 4.42
CA ARG A 453 -9.67 -5.34 5.21
C ARG A 453 -9.39 -3.93 4.73
N ASP A 454 -9.93 -3.51 3.58
CA ASP A 454 -9.79 -2.14 3.10
C ASP A 454 -10.65 -1.18 3.95
N ASN A 455 -10.05 -0.71 5.04
CA ASN A 455 -10.70 0.15 6.02
C ASN A 455 -10.50 1.65 5.74
N ARG A 456 -9.88 1.98 4.60
CA ARG A 456 -9.69 3.36 4.16
C ARG A 456 -11.01 4.10 4.15
N LYS A 457 -11.04 5.22 4.87
CA LYS A 457 -12.17 6.15 4.89
C LYS A 457 -12.19 7.05 3.67
N LEU A 458 -11.01 7.36 3.15
CA LEU A 458 -10.82 8.08 1.91
C LEU A 458 -10.19 7.11 0.89
N LYS A 459 -10.94 6.75 -0.15
CA LYS A 459 -10.51 5.84 -1.22
C LYS A 459 -10.17 6.64 -2.48
N ASN A 460 -9.10 7.43 -2.44
CA ASN A 460 -8.66 8.27 -3.56
C ASN A 460 -8.38 7.45 -4.84
N GLN A 461 -7.85 6.23 -4.67
CA GLN A 461 -7.67 5.26 -5.75
C GLN A 461 -8.51 4.01 -5.49
N TYR A 462 -9.17 3.52 -6.55
CA TYR A 462 -9.78 2.19 -6.57
C TYR A 462 -8.69 1.12 -6.64
N PHE A 463 -8.69 0.20 -5.69
CA PHE A 463 -7.78 -0.95 -5.70
C PHE A 463 -8.51 -2.17 -6.22
N GLU A 464 -7.92 -2.83 -7.22
CA GLU A 464 -8.47 -4.05 -7.79
C GLU A 464 -8.07 -5.26 -6.93
N TYR A 465 -9.04 -5.89 -6.26
CA TYR A 465 -8.81 -7.09 -5.46
C TYR A 465 -9.21 -8.39 -6.16
N ASP A 466 -9.97 -8.30 -7.27
CA ASP A 466 -10.38 -9.48 -8.03
C ASP A 466 -9.16 -10.18 -8.65
N VAL A 467 -9.11 -11.50 -8.52
CA VAL A 467 -8.03 -12.29 -9.11
C VAL A 467 -8.08 -12.31 -10.62
N LEU A 468 -9.27 -12.11 -11.22
CA LEU A 468 -9.44 -11.96 -12.65
C LEU A 468 -9.69 -10.49 -12.99
N ALA A 469 -8.63 -9.83 -13.42
CA ALA A 469 -8.65 -8.44 -13.86
C ALA A 469 -7.73 -8.23 -15.07
N PRO A 470 -7.76 -7.06 -15.73
CA PRO A 470 -7.04 -6.85 -16.98
C PRO A 470 -5.57 -7.26 -16.97
N ASP A 471 -4.82 -6.94 -15.91
CA ASP A 471 -3.41 -7.32 -15.75
C ASP A 471 -3.19 -8.84 -15.80
N THR A 472 -3.92 -9.60 -14.99
CA THR A 472 -3.82 -11.07 -14.91
C THR A 472 -4.34 -11.76 -16.16
N VAL A 473 -5.35 -11.19 -16.83
CA VAL A 473 -5.88 -11.72 -18.09
C VAL A 473 -4.86 -11.53 -19.20
N ASN A 474 -4.20 -10.37 -19.25
CA ASN A 474 -3.08 -10.12 -20.14
C ASN A 474 -1.93 -11.10 -19.91
N GLU A 475 -1.58 -11.36 -18.64
CA GLU A 475 -0.58 -12.38 -18.29
C GLU A 475 -1.02 -13.79 -18.69
N MET A 476 -2.31 -14.13 -18.64
CA MET A 476 -2.81 -15.44 -19.10
C MET A 476 -2.67 -15.61 -20.62
N PHE A 477 -2.93 -14.57 -21.42
CA PHE A 477 -2.65 -14.60 -22.87
C PHE A 477 -1.16 -14.81 -23.17
N VAL A 478 -0.28 -14.07 -22.46
CA VAL A 478 1.18 -14.27 -22.55
C VAL A 478 1.54 -15.70 -22.13
N GLY A 479 0.94 -16.21 -21.05
CA GLY A 479 1.16 -17.55 -20.55
C GLY A 479 0.73 -18.64 -21.53
N MET A 480 -0.41 -18.47 -22.20
CA MET A 480 -0.86 -19.37 -23.27
C MET A 480 0.16 -19.42 -24.41
N ALA A 481 0.62 -18.26 -24.90
CA ALA A 481 1.64 -18.20 -25.96
C ALA A 481 2.96 -18.88 -25.56
N LEU A 482 3.39 -18.71 -24.31
CA LEU A 482 4.58 -19.38 -23.77
C LEU A 482 4.42 -20.90 -23.69
N ILE A 483 3.25 -21.38 -23.27
CA ILE A 483 2.93 -22.81 -23.21
C ILE A 483 2.86 -23.40 -24.63
N GLU A 484 2.18 -22.72 -25.56
CA GLU A 484 2.12 -23.09 -26.98
C GLU A 484 3.53 -23.27 -27.56
N LYS A 485 4.39 -22.26 -27.40
CA LYS A 485 5.78 -22.31 -27.85
C LYS A 485 6.57 -23.45 -27.20
N ALA A 486 6.45 -23.62 -25.88
CA ALA A 486 7.16 -24.67 -25.14
C ALA A 486 6.74 -26.07 -25.61
N VAL A 487 5.45 -26.29 -25.86
CA VAL A 487 4.93 -27.55 -26.40
C VAL A 487 5.48 -27.80 -27.80
N GLY A 488 5.41 -26.83 -28.70
CA GLY A 488 5.95 -26.98 -30.05
C GLY A 488 7.43 -27.34 -30.06
N LYS A 489 8.27 -26.61 -29.30
CA LYS A 489 9.70 -26.90 -29.22
C LYS A 489 10.02 -28.26 -28.61
N SER A 490 9.25 -28.69 -27.60
CA SER A 490 9.52 -29.96 -26.92
C SER A 490 9.13 -31.16 -27.78
N ILE A 491 7.95 -31.12 -28.40
CA ILE A 491 7.42 -32.21 -29.22
C ILE A 491 8.18 -32.35 -30.54
N TYR A 492 8.48 -31.23 -31.20
CA TYR A 492 9.17 -31.20 -32.49
C TYR A 492 10.65 -30.85 -32.31
N SER A 493 11.27 -31.31 -31.22
CA SER A 493 12.65 -30.97 -30.86
C SER A 493 13.72 -31.41 -31.86
N SER A 494 13.41 -32.37 -32.75
CA SER A 494 14.28 -32.75 -33.88
C SER A 494 14.24 -31.76 -35.04
N GLU A 495 13.27 -30.85 -35.07
CA GLU A 495 13.12 -29.81 -36.07
C GLU A 495 13.64 -28.46 -35.54
N GLN A 496 14.39 -27.72 -36.35
CA GLN A 496 14.77 -26.34 -36.03
C GLN A 496 13.58 -25.41 -36.32
N LEU A 497 12.64 -25.32 -35.39
CA LEU A 497 11.49 -24.44 -35.50
C LEU A 497 11.84 -23.02 -35.05
N SER A 498 11.36 -22.03 -35.80
CA SER A 498 11.26 -20.66 -35.29
C SER A 498 10.28 -20.59 -34.12
N ASP A 499 10.38 -19.54 -33.31
CA ASP A 499 9.48 -19.34 -32.18
C ASP A 499 8.00 -19.28 -32.59
N GLY A 500 7.70 -18.70 -33.77
CA GLY A 500 6.35 -18.62 -34.33
C GLY A 500 5.82 -19.99 -34.79
N GLU A 501 6.61 -20.77 -35.51
CA GLU A 501 6.22 -22.12 -35.97
C GLU A 501 6.00 -23.07 -34.78
N ALA A 502 6.87 -23.00 -33.77
CA ALA A 502 6.70 -23.78 -32.54
C ALA A 502 5.39 -23.41 -31.83
N GLN A 503 5.08 -22.12 -31.72
CA GLN A 503 3.84 -21.66 -31.13
C GLN A 503 2.60 -22.16 -31.90
N GLU A 504 2.59 -22.05 -33.22
CA GLU A 504 1.46 -22.50 -34.06
C GLU A 504 1.22 -24.01 -33.91
N ARG A 505 2.27 -24.83 -34.03
CA ARG A 505 2.14 -26.29 -33.88
C ARG A 505 1.73 -26.69 -32.46
N GLY A 506 2.28 -26.02 -31.44
CA GLY A 506 1.90 -26.24 -30.06
C GLY A 506 0.43 -25.90 -29.81
N ARG A 507 -0.06 -24.78 -30.36
CA ARG A 507 -1.49 -24.42 -30.32
C ARG A 507 -2.35 -25.48 -30.97
N ALA A 508 -1.96 -26.00 -32.14
CA ALA A 508 -2.72 -27.03 -32.84
C ALA A 508 -2.83 -28.34 -32.03
N LEU A 509 -1.82 -28.69 -31.23
CA LEU A 509 -1.88 -29.82 -30.30
C LEU A 509 -2.76 -29.52 -29.08
N LEU A 510 -2.55 -28.35 -28.48
CA LEU A 510 -3.24 -27.93 -27.25
C LEU A 510 -4.72 -27.61 -27.46
N SER A 511 -5.14 -27.25 -28.68
CA SER A 511 -6.54 -26.91 -28.97
C SER A 511 -7.43 -28.12 -29.25
N ARG A 512 -6.89 -29.34 -29.19
CA ARG A 512 -7.65 -30.58 -29.39
C ARG A 512 -8.58 -30.85 -28.20
N GLU A 513 -9.80 -31.32 -28.48
CA GLU A 513 -10.74 -31.74 -27.45
C GLU A 513 -10.23 -32.92 -26.63
N GLU A 514 -9.60 -33.89 -27.30
CA GLU A 514 -8.93 -35.01 -26.64
C GLU A 514 -7.53 -34.62 -26.20
N LYS A 515 -7.21 -34.88 -24.94
CA LYS A 515 -5.91 -34.59 -24.35
C LYS A 515 -4.80 -35.34 -25.11
N PRO A 516 -3.86 -34.64 -25.76
CA PRO A 516 -2.72 -35.28 -26.42
C PRO A 516 -1.73 -35.84 -25.40
N GLU A 517 -0.98 -36.86 -25.79
CA GLU A 517 0.18 -37.34 -25.06
C GLU A 517 1.37 -36.41 -25.35
N LEU A 518 1.76 -35.59 -24.37
CA LEU A 518 2.73 -34.51 -24.56
C LEU A 518 4.15 -34.81 -24.04
N GLY A 519 4.36 -35.93 -23.34
CA GLY A 519 5.65 -36.20 -22.69
C GLY A 519 6.09 -35.07 -21.74
N GLU A 520 7.40 -34.82 -21.66
CA GLU A 520 7.96 -33.71 -20.88
C GLU A 520 8.03 -32.43 -21.72
N ILE A 521 7.50 -31.33 -21.16
CA ILE A 521 7.48 -30.02 -21.82
C ILE A 521 8.50 -29.10 -21.16
N PHE A 522 9.51 -28.69 -21.91
CA PHE A 522 10.58 -27.80 -21.44
C PHE A 522 10.32 -26.35 -21.83
N ILE A 523 10.68 -25.43 -20.94
CA ILE A 523 10.60 -23.98 -21.19
C ILE A 523 11.96 -23.32 -20.97
N GLU A 524 12.32 -22.44 -21.91
CA GLU A 524 13.59 -21.70 -21.90
C GLU A 524 13.43 -20.34 -21.21
N GLY A 525 14.54 -19.81 -20.68
CA GLY A 525 14.60 -18.43 -20.18
C GLY A 525 13.77 -18.17 -18.91
N VAL A 526 13.49 -19.20 -18.12
CA VAL A 526 12.88 -19.05 -16.78
C VAL A 526 13.93 -18.96 -15.68
N GLU A 527 15.04 -19.68 -15.82
CA GLU A 527 16.10 -19.69 -14.82
C GLU A 527 17.46 -19.40 -15.47
N CYS A 528 18.29 -18.59 -14.80
CA CYS A 528 19.65 -18.28 -15.24
C CYS A 528 20.63 -19.41 -14.88
N SER A 529 20.39 -20.61 -15.43
CA SER A 529 21.24 -21.77 -15.22
C SER A 529 21.14 -22.73 -16.42
N LYS A 530 21.92 -23.82 -16.40
CA LYS A 530 21.80 -24.93 -17.37
C LYS A 530 20.72 -25.95 -16.96
N ARG A 531 20.10 -25.74 -15.80
CA ARG A 531 19.12 -26.64 -15.22
C ARG A 531 17.86 -26.65 -16.08
N PRO A 532 17.32 -27.83 -16.46
CA PRO A 532 16.06 -27.89 -17.18
C PRO A 532 14.92 -27.27 -16.37
N VAL A 533 14.00 -26.59 -17.07
CA VAL A 533 12.75 -26.10 -16.49
C VAL A 533 11.59 -26.77 -17.20
N VAL A 534 10.70 -27.40 -16.44
CA VAL A 534 9.59 -28.20 -16.96
C VAL A 534 8.26 -27.54 -16.64
N ILE A 535 7.38 -27.47 -17.64
CA ILE A 535 5.96 -27.15 -17.46
C ILE A 535 5.21 -28.45 -17.20
N ALA A 536 4.80 -28.67 -15.96
CA ALA A 536 3.89 -29.74 -15.63
C ALA A 536 2.47 -29.37 -16.05
N LYS A 537 1.74 -30.33 -16.63
CA LYS A 537 0.32 -30.19 -17.01
C LYS A 537 0.05 -29.06 -18.01
N ALA A 538 0.90 -28.97 -19.04
CA ALA A 538 0.81 -27.94 -20.08
C ALA A 538 -0.59 -27.86 -20.73
N TYR A 539 -1.21 -29.02 -21.01
CA TYR A 539 -2.57 -29.07 -21.56
C TYR A 539 -3.61 -28.48 -20.58
N GLU A 540 -3.62 -28.94 -19.33
CA GLU A 540 -4.56 -28.44 -18.33
C GLU A 540 -4.36 -26.96 -18.02
N ALA A 541 -3.10 -26.50 -17.98
CA ALA A 541 -2.75 -25.10 -17.82
C ALA A 541 -3.29 -24.23 -18.96
N TYR A 542 -3.11 -24.68 -20.21
CA TYR A 542 -3.65 -23.99 -21.39
C TYR A 542 -5.18 -23.87 -21.31
N HIS A 543 -5.87 -24.98 -21.04
CA HIS A 543 -7.34 -24.99 -20.98
C HIS A 543 -7.90 -24.22 -19.79
N VAL A 544 -7.24 -24.23 -18.63
CA VAL A 544 -7.71 -23.45 -17.48
C VAL A 544 -7.56 -21.96 -17.74
N TYR A 545 -6.49 -21.50 -18.40
CA TYR A 545 -6.39 -20.11 -18.83
C TYR A 545 -7.51 -19.72 -19.80
N ARG A 546 -7.76 -20.53 -20.85
CA ARG A 546 -8.90 -20.28 -21.76
C ARG A 546 -10.23 -20.19 -21.01
N ARG A 547 -10.49 -21.13 -20.09
CA ARG A 547 -11.70 -21.14 -19.26
C ARG A 547 -11.82 -19.89 -18.40
N MET A 548 -10.74 -19.48 -17.72
CA MET A 548 -10.78 -18.33 -16.81
C MET A 548 -10.87 -16.99 -17.55
N ILE A 549 -10.29 -16.87 -18.76
CA ILE A 549 -10.49 -15.71 -19.64
C ILE A 549 -11.96 -15.60 -20.07
N ALA A 550 -12.56 -16.71 -20.52
CA ALA A 550 -13.98 -16.73 -20.87
C ALA A 550 -14.87 -16.41 -19.65
N TYR A 551 -14.56 -16.97 -18.49
CA TYR A 551 -15.29 -16.71 -17.25
C TYR A 551 -15.18 -15.24 -16.79
N TYR A 552 -14.02 -14.62 -16.95
CA TYR A 552 -13.84 -13.17 -16.72
C TYR A 552 -14.78 -12.37 -17.63
N ALA A 553 -14.76 -12.61 -18.94
CA ALA A 553 -15.64 -11.94 -19.88
C ALA A 553 -17.12 -12.11 -19.56
N GLY A 554 -17.56 -13.36 -19.38
CA GLY A 554 -18.96 -13.64 -19.09
C GLY A 554 -19.41 -13.10 -17.73
N THR A 555 -18.54 -13.00 -16.73
CA THR A 555 -18.86 -12.36 -15.44
C THR A 555 -19.04 -10.85 -15.57
N GLU A 556 -18.17 -10.17 -16.32
CA GLU A 556 -18.32 -8.72 -16.55
C GLU A 556 -19.55 -8.40 -17.40
N ILE A 557 -19.80 -9.18 -18.45
CA ILE A 557 -21.00 -9.04 -19.29
C ILE A 557 -22.27 -9.34 -18.48
N PHE A 558 -22.26 -10.39 -17.64
CA PHE A 558 -23.38 -10.70 -16.75
C PHE A 558 -23.70 -9.53 -15.81
N LYS A 559 -22.68 -8.93 -15.19
CA LYS A 559 -22.85 -7.72 -14.35
C LYS A 559 -23.43 -6.55 -15.16
N ALA A 560 -22.88 -6.31 -16.36
CA ALA A 560 -23.34 -5.24 -17.24
C ALA A 560 -24.83 -5.40 -17.57
N LEU A 561 -25.22 -6.58 -18.09
CA LEU A 561 -26.61 -6.90 -18.46
C LEU A 561 -27.58 -6.90 -17.27
N SER A 562 -27.08 -7.05 -16.04
CA SER A 562 -27.89 -6.92 -14.83
C SER A 562 -28.12 -5.45 -14.43
N SER A 563 -27.33 -4.53 -14.98
CA SER A 563 -27.34 -3.08 -14.64
C SER A 563 -27.77 -2.16 -15.79
N MET A 564 -27.72 -2.62 -17.05
CA MET A 564 -28.10 -1.85 -18.24
C MET A 564 -28.97 -2.68 -19.20
N PRO A 565 -29.81 -2.04 -20.03
CA PRO A 565 -30.58 -2.73 -21.07
C PRO A 565 -29.70 -3.43 -22.09
N PHE A 566 -30.22 -4.49 -22.70
CA PHE A 566 -29.49 -5.26 -23.72
C PHE A 566 -29.13 -4.41 -24.94
N GLU A 567 -30.02 -3.50 -25.35
CA GLU A 567 -29.82 -2.62 -26.51
C GLU A 567 -28.63 -1.68 -26.27
N GLU A 568 -28.48 -1.16 -25.05
CA GLU A 568 -27.32 -0.33 -24.67
C GLU A 568 -26.03 -1.15 -24.70
N PHE A 569 -26.06 -2.36 -24.14
CA PHE A 569 -24.91 -3.27 -24.21
C PHE A 569 -24.55 -3.66 -25.66
N ALA A 570 -25.54 -3.88 -26.53
CA ALA A 570 -25.32 -4.21 -27.93
C ALA A 570 -24.63 -3.07 -28.69
N LEU A 571 -24.97 -1.81 -28.40
CA LEU A 571 -24.28 -0.65 -28.96
C LEU A 571 -22.80 -0.59 -28.52
N LEU A 572 -22.52 -0.88 -27.25
CA LEU A 572 -21.14 -0.96 -26.74
C LEU A 572 -20.36 -2.09 -27.40
N LEU A 573 -20.99 -3.26 -27.53
CA LEU A 573 -20.39 -4.41 -28.21
C LEU A 573 -20.04 -4.07 -29.66
N ASP A 574 -20.94 -3.40 -30.39
CA ASP A 574 -20.70 -2.99 -31.78
C ASP A 574 -19.48 -2.05 -31.91
N GLN A 575 -19.28 -1.17 -30.93
CA GLN A 575 -18.12 -0.27 -30.88
C GLN A 575 -16.81 -1.00 -30.58
N TRP A 576 -16.84 -2.07 -29.78
CA TRP A 576 -15.64 -2.75 -29.30
C TRP A 576 -15.23 -3.95 -30.14
N LYS A 577 -16.11 -4.41 -31.05
CA LYS A 577 -15.94 -5.66 -31.79
C LYS A 577 -14.65 -5.72 -32.63
N ASP A 578 -14.20 -4.58 -33.12
CA ASP A 578 -12.98 -4.43 -33.94
C ASP A 578 -11.78 -3.88 -33.13
N GLY A 579 -11.92 -3.78 -31.80
CA GLY A 579 -10.88 -3.26 -30.91
C GLY A 579 -9.76 -4.27 -30.62
N SER A 580 -8.62 -3.76 -30.19
CA SER A 580 -7.51 -4.56 -29.63
C SER A 580 -7.59 -4.60 -28.10
N ARG A 581 -7.15 -5.71 -27.50
CA ARG A 581 -7.11 -5.84 -26.05
C ARG A 581 -6.12 -4.82 -25.47
N ALA A 582 -6.65 -3.91 -24.66
CA ALA A 582 -5.88 -2.92 -23.94
C ALA A 582 -4.86 -3.56 -22.99
N THR A 583 -3.72 -2.90 -22.80
CA THR A 583 -2.71 -3.31 -21.82
C THR A 583 -2.87 -2.51 -20.54
N PHE A 584 -2.69 -3.16 -19.40
CA PHE A 584 -2.83 -2.53 -18.09
C PHE A 584 -1.56 -2.75 -17.27
N ASP A 585 -1.15 -1.74 -16.52
CA ASP A 585 -0.15 -1.85 -15.46
C ASP A 585 -0.80 -1.64 -14.09
N ASN A 586 -0.24 -2.29 -13.08
CA ASN A 586 -0.59 -2.06 -11.69
C ASN A 586 0.25 -0.88 -11.17
N VAL A 587 -0.42 0.27 -11.02
CA VAL A 587 0.16 1.54 -10.55
C VAL A 587 -0.31 1.73 -9.10
N GLY A 588 0.51 1.29 -8.14
CA GLY A 588 0.24 1.47 -6.71
C GLY A 588 -0.96 0.69 -6.15
N GLY A 589 -1.47 -0.31 -6.87
CA GLY A 589 -2.69 -1.07 -6.53
C GLY A 589 -3.89 -0.77 -7.42
N GLN A 590 -3.86 0.34 -8.18
CA GLN A 590 -4.84 0.66 -9.21
C GLN A 590 -4.38 0.08 -10.54
N LEU A 591 -5.27 -0.61 -11.26
CA LEU A 591 -5.00 -1.03 -12.63
C LEU A 591 -5.32 0.11 -13.58
N VAL A 592 -4.35 0.49 -14.40
CA VAL A 592 -4.47 1.62 -15.33
C VAL A 592 -4.06 1.18 -16.72
N ASP A 593 -4.85 1.61 -17.71
CA ASP A 593 -4.52 1.44 -19.12
C ASP A 593 -3.18 2.12 -19.44
N THR A 594 -2.28 1.40 -20.11
CA THR A 594 -0.91 1.89 -20.37
C THR A 594 -0.88 3.08 -21.32
N GLU A 595 -1.81 3.18 -22.28
CA GLU A 595 -1.88 4.33 -23.18
C GLU A 595 -2.37 5.58 -22.43
N ALA A 596 -3.39 5.42 -21.58
CA ALA A 596 -3.84 6.50 -20.70
C ALA A 596 -2.73 6.96 -19.73
N LEU A 597 -1.96 6.02 -19.18
CA LEU A 597 -0.81 6.32 -18.34
C LEU A 597 0.28 7.08 -19.12
N ASN A 598 0.63 6.62 -20.33
CA ASN A 598 1.63 7.31 -21.14
C ASN A 598 1.16 8.73 -21.50
N SER A 599 -0.13 8.91 -21.80
CA SER A 599 -0.71 10.22 -22.07
C SER A 599 -0.51 11.18 -20.89
N ILE A 600 -0.79 10.75 -19.65
CA ILE A 600 -0.62 11.63 -18.48
C ILE A 600 0.85 11.99 -18.22
N LEU A 601 1.77 11.04 -18.45
CA LEU A 601 3.20 11.26 -18.30
C LEU A 601 3.75 12.25 -19.34
N GLU A 602 3.28 12.18 -20.58
CA GLU A 602 3.65 13.16 -21.62
C GLU A 602 3.10 14.56 -21.30
N ARG A 603 1.87 14.66 -20.80
CA ARG A 603 1.29 15.94 -20.34
C ARG A 603 2.10 16.57 -19.19
N LEU A 604 2.59 15.75 -18.27
CA LEU A 604 3.52 16.20 -17.21
C LEU A 604 4.87 16.68 -17.79
N LYS A 605 5.38 16.00 -18.83
CA LYS A 605 6.64 16.37 -19.49
C LYS A 605 6.55 17.72 -20.19
N VAL A 606 5.44 18.01 -20.87
CA VAL A 606 5.24 19.31 -21.56
C VAL A 606 4.74 20.42 -20.63
N GLY A 607 4.43 20.10 -19.36
CA GLY A 607 4.01 21.08 -18.37
C GLY A 607 2.52 21.43 -18.40
N GLU A 608 1.69 20.66 -19.11
CA GLU A 608 0.22 20.74 -19.01
C GLU A 608 -0.28 20.27 -17.65
N ILE A 609 0.50 19.39 -17.01
CA ILE A 609 0.32 18.98 -15.62
C ILE A 609 1.54 19.45 -14.85
N ASP A 610 1.29 20.10 -13.72
CA ASP A 610 2.31 20.84 -12.99
C ASP A 610 2.20 20.70 -11.47
N SER A 611 1.38 19.76 -10.99
CA SER A 611 1.22 19.44 -9.58
C SER A 611 0.90 17.96 -9.33
N TRP A 612 1.18 17.49 -8.11
CA TRP A 612 0.72 16.16 -7.67
C TRP A 612 -0.79 16.12 -7.46
N GLU A 613 -1.41 17.24 -7.09
CA GLU A 613 -2.87 17.39 -6.98
C GLU A 613 -3.58 17.06 -8.30
N GLU A 614 -3.08 17.55 -9.44
CA GLU A 614 -3.61 17.23 -10.77
C GLU A 614 -3.40 15.75 -11.14
N ILE A 615 -2.25 15.16 -10.78
CA ILE A 615 -2.00 13.73 -10.97
C ILE A 615 -2.96 12.90 -10.11
N HIS A 616 -3.19 13.30 -8.86
CA HIS A 616 -4.12 12.62 -7.95
C HIS A 616 -5.57 12.76 -8.40
N ALA A 617 -5.95 13.90 -8.97
CA ALA A 617 -7.26 14.07 -9.62
C ALA A 617 -7.40 13.12 -10.81
N TRP A 618 -6.35 12.98 -11.64
CA TRP A 618 -6.36 12.00 -12.73
C TRP A 618 -6.48 10.55 -12.23
N TYR A 619 -5.80 10.17 -11.13
CA TYR A 619 -6.01 8.83 -10.55
C TYR A 619 -7.46 8.57 -10.15
N HIS A 620 -8.14 9.60 -9.64
CA HIS A 620 -9.55 9.53 -9.28
C HIS A 620 -10.43 9.33 -10.52
N ASP A 621 -10.21 10.11 -11.57
CA ASP A 621 -10.93 9.99 -12.84
C ASP A 621 -10.71 8.62 -13.49
N ALA A 622 -9.46 8.15 -13.50
CA ALA A 622 -9.12 6.81 -13.98
C ALA A 622 -9.78 5.71 -13.14
N SER A 623 -9.91 5.90 -11.82
CA SER A 623 -10.62 4.97 -10.93
C SER A 623 -12.12 4.93 -11.25
N ALA A 624 -12.72 6.08 -11.55
CA ALA A 624 -14.14 6.18 -11.92
C ALA A 624 -14.43 5.54 -13.28
N ALA A 625 -13.52 5.67 -14.24
CA ALA A 625 -13.65 5.07 -15.58
C ALA A 625 -13.35 3.55 -15.61
N TYR A 626 -12.62 3.05 -14.61
CA TYR A 626 -12.11 1.68 -14.59
C TYR A 626 -13.16 0.58 -14.77
N PRO A 627 -14.37 0.61 -14.15
CA PRO A 627 -15.37 -0.43 -14.37
C PRO A 627 -15.77 -0.61 -15.85
N MET A 628 -15.92 0.50 -16.59
CA MET A 628 -16.25 0.43 -18.02
C MET A 628 -15.05 -0.05 -18.84
N ALA A 629 -13.84 0.44 -18.54
CA ALA A 629 -12.62 -0.02 -19.20
C ALA A 629 -12.37 -1.53 -18.96
N ARG A 630 -12.67 -2.03 -17.76
CA ARG A 630 -12.61 -3.45 -17.40
C ARG A 630 -13.64 -4.27 -18.20
N LEU A 631 -14.87 -3.78 -18.37
CA LEU A 631 -15.89 -4.44 -19.19
C LEU A 631 -15.46 -4.52 -20.67
N GLN A 632 -15.01 -3.40 -21.25
CA GLN A 632 -14.49 -3.35 -22.61
C GLN A 632 -13.33 -4.35 -22.78
N HIS A 633 -12.35 -4.30 -21.88
CA HIS A 633 -11.23 -5.23 -21.87
C HIS A 633 -11.70 -6.70 -21.83
N ALA A 634 -12.72 -7.01 -21.03
CA ALA A 634 -13.27 -8.36 -20.92
C ALA A 634 -13.93 -8.85 -22.21
N VAL A 635 -14.74 -8.00 -22.85
CA VAL A 635 -15.36 -8.30 -24.16
C VAL A 635 -14.28 -8.56 -25.21
N VAL A 636 -13.34 -7.63 -25.38
CA VAL A 636 -12.28 -7.74 -26.40
C VAL A 636 -11.38 -8.94 -26.14
N SER A 637 -11.07 -9.24 -24.87
CA SER A 637 -10.34 -10.46 -24.49
C SER A 637 -11.07 -11.73 -24.97
N TYR A 638 -12.38 -11.80 -24.83
CA TYR A 638 -13.14 -12.96 -25.29
C TYR A 638 -13.17 -13.06 -26.81
N LEU A 639 -13.32 -11.93 -27.52
CA LEU A 639 -13.25 -11.91 -28.98
C LEU A 639 -11.89 -12.39 -29.49
N GLU A 640 -10.79 -11.92 -28.90
CA GLU A 640 -9.42 -12.37 -29.21
C GLU A 640 -9.26 -13.88 -28.95
N LEU A 641 -9.77 -14.38 -27.82
CA LEU A 641 -9.71 -15.81 -27.46
C LEU A 641 -10.43 -16.71 -28.47
N MET A 642 -11.51 -16.21 -29.07
CA MET A 642 -12.34 -16.92 -30.05
C MET A 642 -11.87 -16.74 -31.49
N GLY A 643 -10.87 -15.88 -31.75
CA GLY A 643 -10.36 -15.62 -33.10
C GLY A 643 -11.08 -14.50 -33.86
N GLY A 644 -11.83 -13.65 -33.15
CA GLY A 644 -12.52 -12.47 -33.68
C GLY A 644 -14.02 -12.68 -33.91
N VAL A 645 -14.71 -11.58 -34.21
CA VAL A 645 -16.18 -11.51 -34.36
C VAL A 645 -16.69 -12.41 -35.49
N ALA A 646 -15.92 -12.53 -36.58
CA ALA A 646 -16.27 -13.39 -37.70
C ALA A 646 -16.45 -14.87 -37.32
N VAL A 647 -15.79 -15.33 -36.25
CA VAL A 647 -15.92 -16.70 -35.73
C VAL A 647 -17.19 -16.88 -34.89
N LEU A 648 -17.73 -15.80 -34.33
CA LEU A 648 -18.91 -15.83 -33.45
C LEU A 648 -20.25 -15.78 -34.21
N GLY A 649 -20.26 -15.32 -35.47
CA GLY A 649 -21.48 -15.21 -36.30
C GLY A 649 -22.42 -14.06 -35.90
N ASP A 650 -23.61 -14.00 -36.50
CA ASP A 650 -24.64 -12.98 -36.20
C ASP A 650 -25.50 -13.38 -34.97
N GLU A 651 -25.51 -12.47 -33.99
CA GLU A 651 -26.49 -12.21 -32.92
C GLU A 651 -26.84 -13.29 -31.87
N VAL A 652 -26.64 -12.89 -30.60
CA VAL A 652 -27.16 -13.46 -29.34
C VAL A 652 -26.67 -14.86 -28.93
N ASP A 653 -26.52 -15.81 -29.86
CA ASP A 653 -26.32 -17.22 -29.48
C ASP A 653 -24.96 -17.46 -28.81
N TRP A 654 -23.90 -16.80 -29.28
CA TRP A 654 -22.59 -16.85 -28.62
C TRP A 654 -22.64 -16.26 -27.21
N LEU A 655 -23.44 -15.22 -26.99
CA LEU A 655 -23.59 -14.57 -25.70
C LEU A 655 -24.31 -15.49 -24.73
N LEU A 656 -25.39 -16.14 -25.16
CA LEU A 656 -26.09 -17.16 -24.37
C LEU A 656 -25.13 -18.32 -24.03
N LEU A 657 -24.34 -18.79 -25.00
CA LEU A 657 -23.35 -19.84 -24.77
C LEU A 657 -22.29 -19.40 -23.75
N LEU A 658 -21.76 -18.19 -23.86
CA LEU A 658 -20.78 -17.65 -22.92
C LEU A 658 -21.36 -17.56 -21.50
N LEU A 659 -22.60 -17.06 -21.36
CA LEU A 659 -23.27 -16.99 -20.06
C LEU A 659 -23.44 -18.39 -19.46
N GLN A 660 -23.88 -19.37 -20.25
CA GLN A 660 -23.98 -20.77 -19.81
C GLN A 660 -22.63 -21.36 -19.39
N GLU A 661 -21.58 -21.14 -20.17
CA GLU A 661 -20.22 -21.55 -19.81
C GLU A 661 -19.70 -20.83 -18.56
N THR A 662 -20.13 -19.58 -18.33
CA THR A 662 -19.80 -18.81 -17.13
C THR A 662 -20.43 -19.45 -15.91
N LEU A 663 -21.70 -19.84 -15.97
CA LEU A 663 -22.37 -20.55 -14.88
C LEU A 663 -21.73 -21.92 -14.63
N LYS A 664 -21.42 -22.68 -15.69
CA LYS A 664 -20.68 -23.95 -15.57
C LYS A 664 -19.33 -23.74 -14.88
N THR A 665 -18.62 -22.67 -15.22
CA THR A 665 -17.34 -22.34 -14.60
C THR A 665 -17.50 -21.89 -13.14
N LYS A 666 -18.52 -21.09 -12.79
CA LYS A 666 -18.84 -20.74 -11.39
C LYS A 666 -19.13 -21.99 -10.56
N LYS A 667 -19.93 -22.92 -11.09
CA LYS A 667 -20.21 -24.23 -10.44
C LYS A 667 -18.94 -25.06 -10.28
N TRP A 668 -18.09 -25.12 -11.31
CA TRP A 668 -16.81 -25.80 -11.24
C TRP A 668 -15.88 -25.16 -10.20
N LEU A 669 -15.76 -23.82 -10.15
CA LEU A 669 -14.97 -23.12 -9.15
C LEU A 669 -15.49 -23.38 -7.73
N TYR A 670 -16.81 -23.36 -7.52
CA TYR A 670 -17.40 -23.74 -6.25
C TYR A 670 -16.98 -25.15 -5.81
N GLN A 671 -17.04 -26.12 -6.74
CA GLN A 671 -16.56 -27.49 -6.47
C GLN A 671 -15.06 -27.53 -6.16
N GLN A 672 -14.22 -26.76 -6.87
CA GLN A 672 -12.79 -26.66 -6.57
C GLN A 672 -12.55 -26.06 -5.18
N ILE A 673 -13.29 -25.01 -4.80
CA ILE A 673 -13.20 -24.39 -3.48
C ILE A 673 -13.57 -25.39 -2.37
N ALA A 674 -14.71 -26.08 -2.52
CA ALA A 674 -15.15 -27.08 -1.56
C ALA A 674 -14.16 -28.25 -1.47
N GLY A 675 -13.75 -28.81 -2.60
CA GLY A 675 -12.81 -29.94 -2.67
C GLY A 675 -11.41 -29.60 -2.17
N SER A 676 -10.89 -28.39 -2.42
CA SER A 676 -9.63 -27.93 -1.85
C SER A 676 -9.68 -27.87 -0.33
N ARG A 677 -10.79 -27.40 0.26
CA ARG A 677 -10.94 -27.32 1.72
C ARG A 677 -11.24 -28.67 2.35
N GLU A 678 -11.99 -29.55 1.68
CA GLU A 678 -12.30 -30.90 2.16
C GLU A 678 -11.04 -31.74 2.41
N LYS A 679 -9.99 -31.56 1.62
CA LYS A 679 -8.67 -32.20 1.85
C LYS A 679 -8.13 -31.94 3.25
N ASP A 680 -8.45 -30.80 3.87
CA ASP A 680 -8.02 -30.49 5.23
C ASP A 680 -8.67 -31.40 6.28
N TYR A 681 -9.88 -31.90 5.99
CA TYR A 681 -10.70 -32.74 6.86
C TYR A 681 -10.54 -34.22 6.56
N THR A 682 -10.05 -34.60 5.39
CA THR A 682 -9.86 -36.02 5.00
C THR A 682 -8.41 -36.48 5.09
N ASN A 683 -7.43 -35.56 5.16
CA ASN A 683 -6.02 -35.90 5.24
C ASN A 683 -5.66 -36.59 6.59
N PRO A 684 -5.16 -37.84 6.58
CA PRO A 684 -4.83 -38.55 7.81
C PRO A 684 -3.74 -37.85 8.63
N PHE A 685 -2.78 -37.17 7.98
CA PHE A 685 -1.73 -36.40 8.67
C PHE A 685 -2.25 -35.11 9.32
N ARG A 686 -3.42 -34.61 8.92
CA ARG A 686 -4.09 -33.53 9.65
C ARG A 686 -4.97 -34.06 10.76
N LYS A 687 -5.66 -35.18 10.55
CA LYS A 687 -6.47 -35.82 11.59
C LYS A 687 -5.65 -36.30 12.79
N MET A 688 -4.38 -36.69 12.59
CA MET A 688 -3.55 -37.33 13.61
C MET A 688 -3.34 -36.54 14.91
N VAL A 689 -3.57 -35.21 14.91
CA VAL A 689 -3.37 -34.35 16.10
C VAL A 689 -4.64 -34.21 16.94
N TYR A 690 -5.76 -34.80 16.52
CA TYR A 690 -7.03 -34.78 17.23
C TYR A 690 -7.35 -36.19 17.73
N ALA A 691 -7.89 -36.30 18.94
CA ALA A 691 -8.29 -37.58 19.54
C ALA A 691 -9.47 -38.22 18.79
N ASN A 692 -10.35 -37.40 18.20
CA ASN A 692 -11.49 -37.82 17.38
C ASN A 692 -12.02 -36.67 16.51
N GLU A 693 -13.01 -36.95 15.67
CA GLU A 693 -13.62 -35.95 14.77
C GLU A 693 -14.37 -34.85 15.51
N GLN A 694 -14.95 -35.13 16.68
CA GLN A 694 -15.66 -34.12 17.47
C GLN A 694 -14.69 -33.05 17.99
N GLU A 695 -13.51 -33.46 18.47
CA GLU A 695 -12.46 -32.51 18.85
C GLU A 695 -11.99 -31.69 17.64
N MET A 696 -11.78 -32.33 16.49
CA MET A 696 -11.38 -31.63 15.27
C MET A 696 -12.42 -30.58 14.86
N ASP A 697 -13.71 -30.92 14.90
CA ASP A 697 -14.80 -29.99 14.55
C ASP A 697 -14.91 -28.82 15.54
N ILE A 698 -14.66 -29.04 16.84
CA ILE A 698 -14.61 -27.98 17.85
C ILE A 698 -13.41 -27.06 17.61
N VAL A 699 -12.24 -27.61 17.29
CA VAL A 699 -10.98 -26.84 17.17
C VAL A 699 -10.88 -26.10 15.84
N VAL A 700 -11.23 -26.76 14.74
CA VAL A 700 -11.05 -26.22 13.37
C VAL A 700 -12.35 -25.63 12.81
N GLY A 701 -13.49 -25.98 13.39
CA GLY A 701 -14.81 -25.73 12.83
C GLY A 701 -15.21 -26.81 11.83
N SER A 702 -16.49 -27.19 11.83
CA SER A 702 -17.02 -28.18 10.88
C SER A 702 -16.93 -27.65 9.45
N LEU A 703 -16.72 -28.54 8.47
CA LEU A 703 -16.69 -28.16 7.05
C LEU A 703 -18.04 -27.58 6.58
N LYS A 704 -19.16 -28.12 7.10
CA LYS A 704 -20.53 -27.71 6.75
C LYS A 704 -20.85 -26.28 7.18
N ASP A 705 -20.23 -25.83 8.27
CA ASP A 705 -20.44 -24.49 8.83
C ASP A 705 -19.44 -23.47 8.28
N ASN A 706 -18.64 -23.84 7.28
CA ASN A 706 -17.67 -22.92 6.70
C ASN A 706 -18.37 -21.76 5.97
N ALA A 707 -18.36 -20.59 6.61
CA ALA A 707 -19.05 -19.39 6.12
C ALA A 707 -18.65 -18.97 4.70
N PHE A 708 -17.39 -19.16 4.31
CA PHE A 708 -16.93 -18.81 2.96
C PHE A 708 -17.48 -19.77 1.89
N ILE A 709 -17.47 -21.08 2.14
CA ILE A 709 -18.05 -22.07 1.22
C ILE A 709 -19.57 -21.84 1.09
N ASN A 710 -20.25 -21.58 2.20
CA ASN A 710 -21.69 -21.31 2.19
C ASN A 710 -22.03 -20.03 1.43
N LYS A 711 -21.23 -18.97 1.58
CA LYS A 711 -21.33 -17.75 0.78
C LYS A 711 -21.15 -18.05 -0.72
N GLN A 712 -20.15 -18.83 -1.10
CA GLN A 712 -19.92 -19.19 -2.51
C GLN A 712 -21.06 -20.04 -3.09
N ALA A 713 -21.68 -20.93 -2.29
CA ALA A 713 -22.86 -21.67 -2.70
C ALA A 713 -24.06 -20.75 -2.97
N GLN A 714 -24.29 -19.77 -2.08
CA GLN A 714 -25.36 -18.77 -2.24
C GLN A 714 -25.16 -17.90 -3.47
N GLU A 715 -23.93 -17.40 -3.70
CA GLU A 715 -23.60 -16.64 -4.91
C GLU A 715 -23.80 -17.45 -6.19
N CYS A 716 -23.44 -18.74 -6.16
CA CYS A 716 -23.64 -19.63 -7.31
C CYS A 716 -25.13 -19.84 -7.62
N ALA A 717 -25.96 -20.03 -6.58
CA ALA A 717 -27.41 -20.18 -6.73
C ALA A 717 -28.06 -18.88 -7.24
N ALA A 718 -27.68 -17.74 -6.68
CA ALA A 718 -28.17 -16.43 -7.14
C ALA A 718 -27.82 -16.15 -8.61
N MET A 719 -26.59 -16.48 -9.02
CA MET A 719 -26.17 -16.34 -10.42
C MET A 719 -26.98 -17.24 -11.35
N GLU A 720 -27.29 -18.47 -10.94
CA GLU A 720 -28.12 -19.40 -11.72
C GLU A 720 -29.54 -18.87 -11.95
N GLU A 721 -30.17 -18.33 -10.90
CA GLU A 721 -31.51 -17.75 -10.99
C GLU A 721 -31.54 -16.51 -11.89
N GLU A 722 -30.59 -15.60 -11.69
CA GLU A 722 -30.52 -14.36 -12.46
C GLU A 722 -30.17 -14.60 -13.93
N LEU A 723 -29.28 -15.54 -14.21
CA LEU A 723 -28.94 -15.91 -15.58
C LEU A 723 -30.13 -16.54 -16.30
N SER A 724 -30.91 -17.41 -15.65
CA SER A 724 -32.14 -17.95 -16.24
C SER A 724 -33.16 -16.85 -16.60
N ARG A 725 -33.21 -15.77 -15.81
CA ARG A 725 -34.03 -14.59 -16.12
C ARG A 725 -33.49 -13.83 -17.33
N LEU A 726 -32.18 -13.56 -17.37
CA LEU A 726 -31.52 -12.86 -18.47
C LEU A 726 -31.66 -13.63 -19.80
N GLU A 727 -31.45 -14.95 -19.80
CA GLU A 727 -31.63 -15.79 -20.99
C GLU A 727 -33.03 -15.64 -21.58
N LYS A 728 -34.08 -15.66 -20.73
CA LYS A 728 -35.47 -15.47 -21.18
C LYS A 728 -35.70 -14.09 -21.79
N GLN A 729 -35.09 -13.05 -21.23
CA GLN A 729 -35.19 -11.68 -21.74
C GLN A 729 -34.51 -11.54 -23.10
N ILE A 730 -33.27 -12.02 -23.20
CA ILE A 730 -32.47 -11.99 -24.43
C ILE A 730 -33.17 -12.78 -25.55
N ILE A 731 -33.68 -13.99 -25.26
CA ILE A 731 -34.44 -14.79 -26.23
C ILE A 731 -35.73 -14.08 -26.66
N LYS A 732 -36.41 -13.38 -25.74
CA LYS A 732 -37.62 -12.61 -26.08
C LYS A 732 -37.31 -11.44 -27.01
N LEU A 733 -36.20 -10.75 -26.80
CA LEU A 733 -35.72 -9.66 -27.65
C LEU A 733 -35.36 -10.16 -29.04
N LYS A 734 -34.64 -11.29 -29.15
CA LYS A 734 -34.35 -11.96 -30.43
C LYS A 734 -35.62 -12.21 -31.25
N LYS A 735 -36.68 -12.72 -30.59
CA LYS A 735 -38.00 -12.98 -31.21
C LYS A 735 -38.84 -11.74 -31.56
N HIS A 736 -38.45 -10.54 -31.12
CA HIS A 736 -39.12 -9.28 -31.51
C HIS A 736 -38.38 -8.56 -32.65
N VAL A 737 -37.13 -8.95 -32.92
CA VAL A 737 -36.27 -8.41 -33.98
C VAL A 737 -36.33 -9.28 -35.24
N GLU A 738 -36.47 -10.61 -35.08
CA GLU A 738 -36.90 -11.57 -36.12
C GLU A 738 -38.38 -11.43 -36.45
#